data_AF-C8WJC3-F1
#
_entry.id   AF-C8WJC3-F1
#
_cell.length_a   1.000
_cell.length_b   1.000
_cell.length_c   1.000
_cell.angle_alpha   90.00
_cell.angle_beta   90.00
_cell.angle_gamma   90.00
#
_symmetry.space_group_name_H-M   'P 1'
#
loop_
_entity.id
_entity.type
_entity.pdbx_description
1 polymer ?
#
loop_
_entity_poly.entity_id
_entity_poly.type
_entity_poly.pdbx_seq_one_letter_code
_entity_poly.pdbx_strand_id
1 'polypeptide(L)'
;MLRTRSRSNGIVAIAIAFALAASNLAFAPQPAHAQPEANEVVIVQNMTPIGSAEEYDALFPSGYPSADKPLSAGNEGESTDEGATGETPLCGARSFAPSDAETMSSLKQQIAADEPRITTAEKTDYQVGDSKTFRAAGRPEGFTATAVAVGELFTLWVEDAESDMLPADLVQRLAGKIDPVLRKVTDAFGSTVRVDLDGDGKTAFVFHRFPPETEVLDGYFTSIDLYTPEQLTAADLIEEASYTNAMDVLHLNVLNRKSLEGVGEFDESLVPPMIAHEFQHLVNFAQTDGSSEAWLNEAFSQAAVAIAGYGSTQKTRAQNLAVMVNLSGRIPPFVYEGSFVPDASLGAGGTAVYAHGYLFSRYLANQTRGLPGGGDSVYRSVFDAMRDERGLGQCTSESLMAALDNIGYAGVGDDCAVASLDDLALGYATALFLREETGPHSLVNRAGSNPSIVDGLEVPLLSVPEPSKSLQGGGSATIASLAASGAPGANAGSGTQTKFATSSLPVSYKIAANPSSGPVKPGSQIALSSPQLASLPGAHYEVATLTTYEQILNLSAPFLPLEDPLLFEPGVLAYAVRIASDRGTTPHTVFGFYETAEPDEGEGDQGNDPSGGTPPSDDAGDAPSGGDQPSGGSPSSDGAQHPGSAPDDNGTDDARIRQMPAKALAATGDGEAPIAALALAAAASLCCMALARCAKKRSVGSPAR
;
A
#
# COMPACT_ATOMS: atom_id res chain seq x y z
N MET A 1 41.82 -56.33 50.10
CA MET A 1 42.11 -57.76 49.82
C MET A 1 41.48 -58.12 48.47
N LEU A 2 42.18 -58.92 47.63
CA LEU A 2 41.74 -59.61 46.39
C LEU A 2 40.86 -58.83 45.36
N ARG A 3 41.37 -58.47 44.16
CA ARG A 3 41.57 -59.29 42.91
C ARG A 3 40.26 -59.48 42.11
N THR A 4 40.14 -59.33 40.78
CA THR A 4 41.04 -59.19 39.59
C THR A 4 40.19 -58.68 38.38
N ARG A 5 40.64 -58.26 37.17
CA ARG A 5 41.94 -58.23 36.44
C ARG A 5 41.91 -57.25 35.22
N SER A 6 43.06 -56.62 34.91
CA SER A 6 43.70 -56.47 33.57
C SER A 6 43.03 -55.80 32.34
N ARG A 7 43.56 -54.60 31.97
CA ARG A 7 44.00 -54.11 30.62
C ARG A 7 42.94 -53.98 29.48
N SER A 8 42.98 -53.01 28.57
CA SER A 8 44.16 -52.40 27.88
C SER A 8 43.92 -50.97 27.37
N ASN A 9 45.00 -50.30 26.92
CA ASN A 9 45.11 -48.90 26.50
C ASN A 9 44.24 -48.49 25.27
N GLY A 10 43.90 -47.20 25.18
CA GLY A 10 43.42 -46.55 23.95
C GLY A 10 43.21 -45.04 24.12
N ILE A 11 44.14 -44.22 23.62
CA ILE A 11 44.08 -42.73 23.63
C ILE A 11 43.21 -42.23 22.48
N VAL A 12 42.22 -41.36 22.72
CA VAL A 12 41.76 -40.29 21.78
C VAL A 12 41.33 -39.06 22.58
N ALA A 13 41.55 -37.87 22.00
CA ALA A 13 41.42 -36.56 22.63
C ALA A 13 39.97 -36.06 22.82
N ILE A 14 39.82 -35.12 23.77
CA ILE A 14 38.69 -34.20 23.86
C ILE A 14 39.02 -32.95 23.02
N ALA A 15 38.32 -32.72 21.90
CA ALA A 15 38.15 -31.40 21.27
C ALA A 15 37.17 -31.43 20.08
N ILE A 16 36.22 -30.49 20.08
CA ILE A 16 35.51 -29.89 18.92
C ILE A 16 34.57 -30.82 18.11
N ALA A 17 33.27 -30.66 18.37
CA ALA A 17 32.19 -30.77 17.38
C ALA A 17 30.88 -30.13 17.90
N PHE A 18 30.91 -28.84 18.27
CA PHE A 18 29.68 -28.03 18.45
C PHE A 18 29.37 -27.32 17.13
N ALA A 19 28.81 -28.07 16.18
CA ALA A 19 28.25 -27.58 14.95
C ALA A 19 27.22 -28.61 14.44
N LEU A 20 26.11 -28.12 13.85
CA LEU A 20 25.06 -28.94 13.21
C LEU A 20 24.24 -29.84 14.16
N ALA A 21 23.43 -29.20 15.01
CA ALA A 21 22.17 -29.76 15.51
C ALA A 21 20.93 -28.96 15.00
N ALA A 22 21.03 -28.38 13.81
CA ALA A 22 19.89 -27.87 13.06
C ALA A 22 19.21 -29.06 12.36
N SER A 23 18.24 -29.71 13.00
CA SER A 23 17.43 -30.77 12.38
C SER A 23 16.13 -31.01 13.15
N ASN A 24 15.01 -30.66 12.52
CA ASN A 24 13.69 -31.26 12.72
C ASN A 24 13.14 -31.30 14.16
N LEU A 25 12.69 -30.15 14.65
CA LEU A 25 11.49 -30.13 15.50
C LEU A 25 10.30 -30.57 14.63
N ALA A 26 10.01 -31.87 14.64
CA ALA A 26 8.83 -32.40 13.97
C ALA A 26 7.58 -31.85 14.66
N PHE A 27 6.74 -31.14 13.90
CA PHE A 27 5.42 -30.72 14.34
C PHE A 27 4.66 -31.94 14.90
N ALA A 28 4.08 -31.79 16.09
CA ALA A 28 3.13 -32.76 16.59
C ALA A 28 1.95 -32.84 15.59
N PRO A 29 1.49 -34.03 15.19
CA PRO A 29 0.34 -34.12 14.29
C PRO A 29 -0.88 -33.51 14.97
N GLN A 30 -1.46 -32.48 14.34
CA GLN A 30 -2.71 -31.88 14.80
C GLN A 30 -3.80 -32.97 14.94
N PRO A 31 -4.71 -32.85 15.92
CA PRO A 31 -5.86 -33.73 16.01
C PRO A 31 -6.67 -33.64 14.71
N ALA A 32 -7.21 -34.76 14.25
CA ALA A 32 -8.01 -34.80 13.04
C ALA A 32 -9.23 -33.88 13.19
N HIS A 33 -9.28 -32.80 12.40
CA HIS A 33 -10.44 -31.93 12.31
C HIS A 33 -11.66 -32.76 11.85
N ALA A 34 -12.86 -32.39 12.32
CA ALA A 34 -14.08 -33.00 11.82
C ALA A 34 -14.26 -32.70 10.32
N GLN A 35 -15.23 -33.36 9.66
CA GLN A 35 -15.66 -32.99 8.31
C GLN A 35 -15.95 -31.48 8.30
N PRO A 36 -15.27 -30.67 7.46
CA PRO A 36 -15.39 -29.23 7.54
C PRO A 36 -16.78 -28.76 7.13
N GLU A 37 -17.32 -27.80 7.88
CA GLU A 37 -18.61 -27.18 7.54
C GLU A 37 -18.50 -26.33 6.27
N ALA A 38 -19.65 -26.06 5.63
CA ALA A 38 -19.70 -25.14 4.51
C ALA A 38 -19.23 -23.75 4.94
N ASN A 39 -18.27 -23.19 4.20
CA ASN A 39 -17.60 -21.90 4.47
C ASN A 39 -16.56 -21.91 5.61
N GLU A 40 -16.11 -23.06 6.11
CA GLU A 40 -14.86 -23.09 6.89
C GLU A 40 -13.66 -22.70 6.02
N VAL A 41 -12.83 -21.83 6.59
CA VAL A 41 -11.57 -21.35 6.02
C VAL A 41 -10.44 -21.60 7.01
N VAL A 42 -9.23 -21.63 6.47
CA VAL A 42 -8.00 -21.67 7.23
C VAL A 42 -7.17 -20.44 6.89
N ILE A 43 -6.75 -19.72 7.93
CA ILE A 43 -5.76 -18.65 7.85
C ILE A 43 -4.43 -19.28 8.27
N VAL A 44 -3.41 -19.11 7.43
CA VAL A 44 -2.05 -19.62 7.68
C VAL A 44 -1.11 -18.43 7.72
N GLN A 45 -0.26 -18.34 8.75
CA GLN A 45 0.65 -17.22 8.99
C GLN A 45 2.09 -17.72 9.16
N ASN A 46 3.06 -16.90 8.73
CA ASN A 46 4.46 -17.08 9.06
C ASN A 46 5.00 -15.88 9.86
N MET A 47 5.52 -16.16 11.06
CA MET A 47 6.16 -15.20 11.97
C MET A 47 7.69 -15.36 12.02
N THR A 48 8.30 -16.10 11.08
CA THR A 48 9.77 -16.08 10.92
C THR A 48 10.26 -14.63 10.84
N PRO A 49 11.25 -14.20 11.64
CA PRO A 49 11.69 -12.82 11.64
C PRO A 49 12.33 -12.40 10.31
N ILE A 50 12.37 -11.09 10.06
CA ILE A 50 13.01 -10.47 8.91
C ILE A 50 13.74 -9.22 9.42
N GLY A 51 15.07 -9.23 9.39
CA GLY A 51 15.94 -8.18 9.92
C GLY A 51 16.83 -7.49 8.88
N SER A 52 16.78 -7.90 7.60
CA SER A 52 17.56 -7.24 6.53
C SER A 52 16.87 -7.22 5.16
N ALA A 53 17.39 -6.33 4.29
CA ALA A 53 16.98 -6.26 2.89
C ALA A 53 17.33 -7.53 2.11
N GLU A 54 18.46 -8.17 2.39
CA GLU A 54 18.85 -9.44 1.76
C GLU A 54 17.93 -10.59 2.16
N GLU A 55 17.50 -10.64 3.42
CA GLU A 55 16.50 -11.61 3.88
C GLU A 55 15.17 -11.36 3.16
N TYR A 56 14.71 -10.10 3.12
CA TYR A 56 13.51 -9.69 2.41
C TYR A 56 13.57 -10.04 0.90
N ASP A 57 14.62 -9.64 0.19
CA ASP A 57 14.77 -9.88 -1.26
C ASP A 57 14.90 -11.38 -1.60
N ALA A 58 15.60 -12.16 -0.77
CA ALA A 58 15.65 -13.63 -0.93
C ALA A 58 14.26 -14.28 -0.81
N LEU A 59 13.36 -13.63 -0.06
CA LEU A 59 11.97 -14.03 0.14
C LEU A 59 11.01 -13.48 -0.94
N PHE A 60 11.47 -12.52 -1.77
CA PHE A 60 10.76 -11.94 -2.93
C PHE A 60 11.59 -12.01 -4.24
N PRO A 61 11.97 -13.21 -4.76
CA PRO A 61 12.97 -13.40 -5.82
C PRO A 61 12.59 -12.94 -7.26
N SER A 62 11.52 -12.15 -7.40
CA SER A 62 11.26 -11.32 -8.57
C SER A 62 10.55 -10.08 -8.03
N GLY A 63 11.29 -8.97 -7.91
CA GLY A 63 10.91 -7.82 -7.10
C GLY A 63 9.50 -7.28 -7.38
N TYR A 64 8.98 -6.55 -6.39
CA TYR A 64 7.69 -5.88 -6.50
C TYR A 64 7.58 -5.15 -7.85
N PRO A 65 6.42 -5.23 -8.53
CA PRO A 65 6.18 -4.40 -9.70
C PRO A 65 6.36 -2.93 -9.30
N SER A 66 7.31 -2.23 -9.94
CA SER A 66 7.62 -0.85 -9.59
C SER A 66 6.41 0.04 -9.84
N ALA A 67 6.28 1.09 -9.03
CA ALA A 67 5.18 2.06 -9.15
C ALA A 67 5.17 2.75 -10.52
N ASP A 68 6.31 2.80 -11.23
CA ASP A 68 6.46 3.37 -12.57
C ASP A 68 5.90 2.46 -13.69
N LYS A 69 5.16 1.39 -13.34
CA LYS A 69 4.47 0.56 -14.32
C LYS A 69 2.98 0.39 -14.00
N PRO A 70 2.10 0.64 -15.00
CA PRO A 70 0.69 0.30 -14.90
C PRO A 70 0.53 -1.20 -14.60
N LEU A 71 -0.13 -1.51 -13.49
CA LEU A 71 0.08 -2.75 -12.76
C LEU A 71 -0.97 -3.80 -13.18
N SER A 72 -0.90 -4.23 -14.45
CA SER A 72 -1.88 -5.15 -15.04
C SER A 72 -1.89 -6.53 -14.37
N ALA A 73 -2.99 -6.84 -13.69
CA ALA A 73 -3.25 -8.18 -13.19
C ALA A 73 -3.42 -9.16 -14.37
N GLY A 74 -2.91 -10.38 -14.22
CA GLY A 74 -2.85 -11.38 -15.29
C GLY A 74 -4.20 -12.00 -15.69
N ASN A 75 -5.07 -11.24 -16.35
CA ASN A 75 -6.03 -11.70 -17.38
C ASN A 75 -6.52 -10.47 -18.17
N GLU A 76 -5.97 -10.27 -19.37
CA GLU A 76 -6.37 -9.30 -20.43
C GLU A 76 -7.24 -8.10 -19.99
N GLY A 77 -6.64 -7.22 -19.18
CA GLY A 77 -7.20 -5.93 -18.79
C GLY A 77 -6.16 -5.15 -17.97
N GLU A 78 -5.73 -3.98 -18.46
CA GLU A 78 -4.80 -3.13 -17.73
C GLU A 78 -5.50 -2.50 -16.52
N SER A 79 -5.13 -2.94 -15.31
CA SER A 79 -5.47 -2.26 -14.07
C SER A 79 -4.48 -1.12 -13.81
N THR A 80 -4.87 0.05 -14.29
CA THR A 80 -4.42 1.37 -13.83
C THR A 80 -5.59 2.03 -13.14
N ASP A 81 -5.39 2.81 -12.07
CA ASP A 81 -6.46 3.60 -11.43
C ASP A 81 -6.00 4.50 -10.26
N GLU A 82 -5.97 5.83 -10.45
CA GLU A 82 -5.85 6.90 -9.43
C GLU A 82 -7.18 7.64 -9.10
N GLY A 83 -8.17 6.96 -8.52
CA GLY A 83 -9.36 7.67 -7.97
C GLY A 83 -9.07 8.48 -6.70
N ALA A 84 -7.92 9.17 -6.64
CA ALA A 84 -7.28 9.68 -5.43
C ALA A 84 -6.44 10.94 -5.69
N THR A 85 -7.02 12.12 -5.41
CA THR A 85 -6.24 13.35 -5.13
C THR A 85 -5.61 13.23 -3.74
N GLY A 86 -4.68 12.29 -3.59
CA GLY A 86 -4.18 11.85 -2.29
C GLY A 86 -3.07 10.81 -2.43
N GLU A 87 -1.89 11.28 -2.81
CA GLU A 87 -0.67 10.64 -2.30
C GLU A 87 -0.66 10.75 -0.76
N THR A 88 0.18 9.99 -0.07
CA THR A 88 0.20 10.01 1.41
C THR A 88 1.62 10.03 1.93
N PRO A 89 1.88 10.75 3.04
CA PRO A 89 3.22 11.13 3.47
C PRO A 89 4.21 9.95 3.50
N LEU A 90 5.15 9.95 2.57
CA LEU A 90 6.31 9.06 2.57
C LEU A 90 7.34 9.60 3.55
N CYS A 91 7.55 8.87 4.65
CA CYS A 91 8.48 9.29 5.68
C CYS A 91 9.91 8.86 5.36
N GLY A 92 10.82 9.81 5.53
CA GLY A 92 12.25 9.59 5.60
C GLY A 92 12.71 9.22 7.00
N ALA A 93 12.10 8.22 7.64
CA ALA A 93 12.51 7.71 8.94
C ALA A 93 13.89 7.04 8.85
N ARG A 94 14.94 7.86 8.68
CA ARG A 94 16.33 7.52 8.99
C ARG A 94 16.45 7.42 10.50
N SER A 95 15.85 6.37 11.04
CA SER A 95 16.60 5.52 11.95
C SER A 95 17.86 5.10 11.20
N PHE A 96 18.88 5.94 11.39
CA PHE A 96 20.30 5.68 11.25
C PHE A 96 20.62 4.23 10.92
N ALA A 97 21.34 4.03 9.80
CA ALA A 97 21.58 2.71 9.23
C ALA A 97 22.19 1.75 10.28
N PRO A 98 22.11 0.42 10.11
CA PRO A 98 22.61 -0.52 11.13
C PRO A 98 24.07 -0.31 11.60
N SER A 99 24.92 0.36 10.79
CA SER A 99 26.27 0.81 11.17
C SER A 99 26.32 1.88 12.27
N ASP A 100 25.23 2.60 12.45
CA ASP A 100 25.16 3.83 13.23
C ASP A 100 24.38 3.61 14.53
N ALA A 101 23.65 2.49 14.66
CA ALA A 101 22.93 2.12 15.88
C ALA A 101 23.88 1.84 17.07
N GLU A 102 25.04 1.19 16.84
CA GLU A 102 26.07 1.03 17.87
C GLU A 102 26.74 2.37 18.23
N THR A 103 26.95 3.24 17.24
CA THR A 103 27.56 4.57 17.43
C THR A 103 26.62 5.51 18.18
N MET A 104 25.33 5.53 17.84
CA MET A 104 24.30 6.28 18.56
C MET A 104 23.98 5.68 19.94
N SER A 105 24.10 4.36 20.12
CA SER A 105 24.04 3.72 21.44
C SER A 105 25.23 4.14 22.31
N SER A 106 26.42 4.22 21.71
CA SER A 106 27.65 4.70 22.37
C SER A 106 27.56 6.20 22.72
N LEU A 107 27.05 7.04 21.81
CA LEU A 107 26.70 8.45 22.05
C LEU A 107 25.75 8.57 23.23
N LYS A 108 24.63 7.82 23.21
CA LYS A 108 23.65 7.81 24.31
C LYS A 108 24.28 7.37 25.63
N GLN A 109 25.16 6.37 25.64
CA GLN A 109 25.88 5.96 26.86
C GLN A 109 26.89 7.01 27.36
N GLN A 110 27.52 7.77 26.46
CA GLN A 110 28.44 8.84 26.81
C GLN A 110 27.70 10.10 27.32
N ILE A 111 26.55 10.44 26.73
CA ILE A 111 25.74 11.62 27.09
C ILE A 111 24.81 11.35 28.28
N ALA A 112 24.26 10.13 28.43
CA ALA A 112 23.34 9.79 29.53
C ALA A 112 23.99 9.77 30.93
N ALA A 113 25.27 10.13 31.04
CA ALA A 113 25.89 10.47 32.31
C ALA A 113 25.33 11.77 32.93
N ASP A 114 24.84 12.72 32.12
CA ASP A 114 24.43 14.06 32.55
C ASP A 114 22.95 14.37 32.19
N GLU A 115 22.07 14.21 33.19
CA GLU A 115 20.73 14.85 33.35
C GLU A 115 19.68 14.73 32.21
N PRO A 116 18.39 15.08 32.45
CA PRO A 116 17.42 15.20 31.35
C PRO A 116 17.88 16.26 30.33
N ARG A 117 17.64 16.01 29.03
CA ARG A 117 17.99 16.93 27.92
C ARG A 117 17.22 18.26 27.88
N ILE A 118 16.56 18.61 28.98
CA ILE A 118 16.03 19.95 29.22
C ILE A 118 17.25 20.85 29.36
N THR A 119 17.56 21.62 28.34
CA THR A 119 18.69 22.54 28.41
C THR A 119 18.40 23.61 29.47
N THR A 120 19.47 24.16 30.04
CA THR A 120 19.41 25.44 30.78
C THR A 120 19.55 26.63 29.83
N ALA A 121 19.20 26.45 28.54
CA ALA A 121 19.30 27.50 27.54
C ALA A 121 18.38 28.69 27.89
N GLU A 122 18.80 29.89 27.49
CA GLU A 122 17.87 31.01 27.50
C GLU A 122 16.76 30.73 26.49
N LYS A 123 15.52 30.70 26.98
CA LYS A 123 14.33 30.54 26.14
C LYS A 123 14.41 31.47 24.93
N THR A 124 14.38 30.89 23.73
CA THR A 124 14.16 31.66 22.51
C THR A 124 12.66 31.97 22.36
N ASP A 125 12.30 33.13 21.80
CA ASP A 125 10.90 33.54 21.62
C ASP A 125 10.69 34.04 20.19
N TYR A 126 10.73 33.09 19.25
CA TYR A 126 10.69 33.37 17.81
C TYR A 126 9.42 34.10 17.39
N GLN A 127 9.58 35.07 16.49
CA GLN A 127 8.51 35.88 15.92
C GLN A 127 8.43 35.67 14.40
N VAL A 128 7.26 35.96 13.82
CA VAL A 128 7.10 35.96 12.36
C VAL A 128 8.01 37.02 11.73
N GLY A 129 8.84 36.60 10.79
CA GLY A 129 9.88 37.42 10.15
C GLY A 129 11.29 37.24 10.72
N ASP A 130 11.49 36.45 11.78
CA ASP A 130 12.82 36.02 12.20
C ASP A 130 13.42 35.07 11.15
N SER A 131 14.73 35.18 10.89
CA SER A 131 15.46 34.31 9.95
C SER A 131 16.57 33.55 10.66
N LYS A 132 16.70 32.25 10.37
CA LYS A 132 17.71 31.33 10.94
C LYS A 132 18.34 30.51 9.82
N THR A 133 19.62 30.18 9.96
CA THR A 133 20.26 29.19 9.08
C THR A 133 20.01 27.80 9.64
N PHE A 134 19.28 26.98 8.89
CA PHE A 134 19.07 25.57 9.19
C PHE A 134 20.05 24.69 8.41
N ARG A 135 20.33 23.50 8.94
CA ARG A 135 21.11 22.43 8.32
C ARG A 135 20.18 21.24 8.06
N ALA A 136 20.47 20.45 7.03
CA ALA A 136 19.65 19.29 6.67
C ALA A 136 20.53 18.18 6.10
N ALA A 137 19.99 16.96 6.03
CA ALA A 137 20.69 15.83 5.42
C ALA A 137 21.07 16.15 3.96
N GLY A 138 22.35 15.95 3.61
CA GLY A 138 22.89 16.29 2.29
C GLY A 138 23.12 17.80 2.03
N ARG A 139 22.87 18.67 3.03
CA ARG A 139 23.06 20.14 2.95
C ARG A 139 23.85 20.68 4.15
N PRO A 140 25.12 20.26 4.35
CA PRO A 140 25.94 20.66 5.51
C PRO A 140 26.31 22.16 5.52
N GLU A 141 26.27 22.82 4.37
CA GLU A 141 26.42 24.28 4.24
C GLU A 141 25.23 25.06 4.83
N GLY A 142 24.08 24.41 4.96
CA GLY A 142 22.84 24.98 5.46
C GLY A 142 22.15 25.95 4.48
N PHE A 143 20.97 26.40 4.88
CA PHE A 143 20.14 27.33 4.13
C PHE A 143 19.43 28.29 5.07
N THR A 144 19.15 29.51 4.61
CA THR A 144 18.37 30.47 5.39
C THR A 144 16.88 30.18 5.21
N ALA A 145 16.17 30.08 6.32
CA ALA A 145 14.72 30.02 6.35
C ALA A 145 14.16 31.11 7.27
N THR A 146 12.99 31.60 6.93
CA THR A 146 12.28 32.65 7.67
C THR A 146 11.03 32.08 8.34
N ALA A 147 10.77 32.46 9.59
CA ALA A 147 9.58 32.09 10.33
C ALA A 147 8.35 32.78 9.71
N VAL A 148 7.49 32.02 9.05
CA VAL A 148 6.29 32.52 8.37
C VAL A 148 5.03 32.44 9.24
N ALA A 149 5.02 31.54 10.24
CA ALA A 149 3.98 31.50 11.26
C ALA A 149 4.53 30.99 12.61
N VAL A 150 3.92 31.45 13.70
CA VAL A 150 4.20 30.99 15.07
C VAL A 150 2.85 30.70 15.74
N GLY A 151 2.69 29.48 16.23
CA GLY A 151 1.49 29.00 16.92
C GLY A 151 1.68 28.87 18.43
N GLU A 152 0.78 28.14 19.07
CA GLU A 152 0.91 27.81 20.49
C GLU A 152 2.02 26.79 20.73
N LEU A 153 2.07 25.73 19.90
CA LEU A 153 2.94 24.56 20.02
C LEU A 153 3.92 24.40 18.84
N PHE A 154 3.97 25.34 17.90
CA PHE A 154 4.84 25.26 16.72
C PHE A 154 5.47 26.59 16.29
N THR A 155 6.62 26.48 15.63
CA THR A 155 7.14 27.51 14.71
C THR A 155 7.18 26.92 13.30
N LEU A 156 6.81 27.71 12.29
CA LEU A 156 6.77 27.30 10.89
C LEU A 156 7.74 28.14 10.08
N TRP A 157 8.73 27.50 9.49
CA TRP A 157 9.83 28.12 8.74
C TRP A 157 9.77 27.66 7.29
N VAL A 158 10.13 28.55 6.37
CA VAL A 158 10.26 28.24 4.94
C VAL A 158 11.60 28.74 4.45
N GLU A 159 12.34 27.89 3.73
CA GLU A 159 13.58 28.28 3.04
C GLU A 159 13.31 29.50 2.14
N ASP A 160 14.13 30.55 2.26
CA ASP A 160 13.87 31.82 1.57
C ASP A 160 13.78 31.65 0.04
N ALA A 161 14.52 30.69 -0.53
CA ALA A 161 14.51 30.33 -1.95
C ALA A 161 13.23 29.62 -2.42
N GLU A 162 12.47 29.01 -1.50
CA GLU A 162 11.20 28.31 -1.78
C GLU A 162 9.98 29.11 -1.24
N SER A 163 10.18 30.37 -0.84
CA SER A 163 9.14 31.22 -0.26
C SER A 163 7.90 31.42 -1.16
N ASP A 164 8.08 31.39 -2.48
CA ASP A 164 6.98 31.46 -3.45
C ASP A 164 6.07 30.20 -3.44
N MET A 165 6.55 29.06 -2.92
CA MET A 165 5.75 27.82 -2.78
C MET A 165 4.74 27.90 -1.63
N LEU A 166 5.02 28.72 -0.60
CA LEU A 166 4.17 28.90 0.58
C LEU A 166 3.74 30.37 0.74
N PRO A 167 2.86 30.90 -0.14
CA PRO A 167 2.33 32.26 0.00
C PRO A 167 1.56 32.46 1.31
N ALA A 168 1.48 33.72 1.76
CA ALA A 168 0.98 34.07 3.09
C ALA A 168 -0.45 33.60 3.41
N ASP A 169 -1.33 33.47 2.41
CA ASP A 169 -2.69 32.95 2.58
C ASP A 169 -2.71 31.43 2.81
N LEU A 170 -1.81 30.68 2.15
CA LEU A 170 -1.59 29.26 2.38
C LEU A 170 -0.98 29.04 3.77
N VAL A 171 0.05 29.80 4.13
CA VAL A 171 0.65 29.79 5.48
C VAL A 171 -0.41 30.01 6.55
N GLN A 172 -1.32 30.98 6.38
CA GLN A 172 -2.40 31.23 7.33
C GLN A 172 -3.38 30.04 7.44
N ARG A 173 -3.71 29.37 6.33
CA ARG A 173 -4.56 28.16 6.34
C ARG A 173 -3.88 26.97 7.01
N LEU A 174 -2.58 26.78 6.78
CA LEU A 174 -1.79 25.72 7.41
C LEU A 174 -1.64 25.96 8.91
N ALA A 175 -1.25 27.16 9.33
CA ALA A 175 -1.08 27.53 10.73
C ALA A 175 -2.34 27.22 11.59
N GLY A 176 -3.54 27.48 11.06
CA GLY A 176 -4.80 27.17 11.73
C GLY A 176 -5.10 25.66 11.89
N LYS A 177 -4.36 24.79 11.20
CA LYS A 177 -4.49 23.31 11.26
C LYS A 177 -3.46 22.64 12.17
N ILE A 178 -2.27 23.25 12.36
CA ILE A 178 -1.13 22.61 13.03
C ILE A 178 -1.38 22.37 14.53
N ASP A 179 -1.64 23.42 15.34
CA ASP A 179 -1.86 23.24 16.79
C ASP A 179 -2.96 22.19 17.14
N PRO A 180 -4.11 22.11 16.42
CA PRO A 180 -5.08 21.02 16.57
C PRO A 180 -4.53 19.62 16.29
N VAL A 181 -3.62 19.46 15.31
CA VAL A 181 -2.95 18.18 15.02
C VAL A 181 -2.00 17.81 16.16
N LEU A 182 -1.11 18.72 16.55
CA LEU A 182 -0.10 18.47 17.59
C LEU A 182 -0.74 18.08 18.93
N ARG A 183 -1.83 18.74 19.32
CA ARG A 183 -2.61 18.38 20.52
C ARG A 183 -3.14 16.94 20.47
N LYS A 184 -3.78 16.54 19.36
CA LYS A 184 -4.34 15.19 19.22
C LYS A 184 -3.26 14.10 19.27
N VAL A 185 -2.11 14.33 18.64
CA VAL A 185 -0.97 13.41 18.71
C VAL A 185 -0.41 13.39 20.15
N THR A 186 -0.28 14.56 20.79
CA THR A 186 0.19 14.65 22.19
C THR A 186 -0.73 13.92 23.18
N ASP A 187 -2.05 14.04 23.01
CA ASP A 187 -3.04 13.39 23.87
C ASP A 187 -2.99 11.85 23.77
N ALA A 188 -2.71 11.31 22.57
CA ALA A 188 -2.66 9.87 22.32
C ALA A 188 -1.30 9.22 22.63
N PHE A 189 -0.19 9.91 22.34
CA PHE A 189 1.18 9.33 22.41
C PHE A 189 2.03 9.89 23.55
N GLY A 190 1.85 11.15 23.96
CA GLY A 190 2.68 11.82 24.97
C GLY A 190 3.31 13.13 24.47
N SER A 191 4.18 13.73 25.29
CA SER A 191 4.70 15.09 25.07
C SER A 191 6.15 15.12 24.60
N THR A 192 6.50 16.14 23.83
CA THR A 192 7.86 16.50 23.38
C THR A 192 8.69 17.28 24.43
N VAL A 193 8.14 17.64 25.59
CA VAL A 193 8.80 18.49 26.62
C VAL A 193 10.18 18.00 27.12
N ARG A 194 10.55 16.74 26.84
CA ARG A 194 11.88 16.18 27.19
C ARG A 194 12.96 16.47 26.15
N VAL A 195 12.58 16.98 24.98
CA VAL A 195 13.45 17.22 23.83
C VAL A 195 13.31 18.64 23.23
N ASP A 196 12.46 19.49 23.82
CA ASP A 196 12.44 20.95 23.65
C ASP A 196 13.83 21.52 24.03
N LEU A 197 14.68 21.72 23.02
CA LEU A 197 16.12 21.96 23.21
C LEU A 197 16.47 23.45 23.32
N ASP A 198 15.69 24.34 22.70
CA ASP A 198 15.87 25.80 22.79
C ASP A 198 14.83 26.51 23.68
N GLY A 199 13.96 25.74 24.34
CA GLY A 199 13.17 26.13 25.50
C GLY A 199 11.97 27.03 25.16
N ASP A 200 11.58 27.12 23.89
CA ASP A 200 10.47 27.97 23.45
C ASP A 200 9.09 27.34 23.73
N GLY A 201 9.04 26.02 23.95
CA GLY A 201 7.84 25.21 24.18
C GLY A 201 7.14 24.76 22.89
N LYS A 202 7.83 24.75 21.75
CA LYS A 202 7.27 24.56 20.41
C LYS A 202 8.22 23.71 19.55
N THR A 203 7.63 22.93 18.65
CA THR A 203 8.42 22.22 17.63
C THR A 203 8.54 23.05 16.36
N ALA A 204 9.75 23.11 15.78
CA ALA A 204 9.96 23.75 14.49
C ALA A 204 9.60 22.82 13.33
N PHE A 205 8.81 23.33 12.39
CA PHE A 205 8.55 22.69 11.10
C PHE A 205 9.23 23.51 10.01
N VAL A 206 10.20 22.93 9.32
CA VAL A 206 11.03 23.64 8.33
C VAL A 206 10.76 23.08 6.94
N PHE A 207 10.07 23.88 6.12
CA PHE A 207 9.86 23.60 4.71
C PHE A 207 11.09 24.00 3.89
N HIS A 208 11.67 23.03 3.18
CA HIS A 208 12.75 23.25 2.24
C HIS A 208 12.69 22.22 1.10
N ARG A 209 13.44 22.44 0.01
CA ARG A 209 13.60 21.39 -1.01
C ARG A 209 14.56 20.32 -0.51
N PHE A 210 14.19 19.06 -0.67
CA PHE A 210 15.04 17.91 -0.35
C PHE A 210 16.01 17.63 -1.53
N PRO A 211 17.26 17.19 -1.27
CA PRO A 211 18.17 16.74 -2.33
C PRO A 211 17.60 15.59 -3.18
N PRO A 212 18.07 15.39 -4.44
CA PRO A 212 17.56 14.33 -5.32
C PRO A 212 17.60 12.91 -4.73
N GLU A 213 18.55 12.64 -3.84
CA GLU A 213 18.70 11.36 -3.14
C GLU A 213 17.61 11.10 -2.09
N THR A 214 16.86 12.14 -1.70
CA THR A 214 15.79 12.11 -0.69
C THR A 214 14.51 12.79 -1.14
N GLU A 215 14.41 13.25 -2.39
CA GLU A 215 13.24 13.96 -2.96
C GLU A 215 11.94 13.12 -2.92
N VAL A 216 12.05 11.79 -2.83
CA VAL A 216 10.92 10.86 -2.65
C VAL A 216 10.28 10.89 -1.25
N LEU A 217 10.85 11.66 -0.32
CA LEU A 217 10.39 11.78 1.05
C LEU A 217 9.63 13.09 1.21
N ASP A 218 8.48 13.02 1.87
CA ASP A 218 7.64 14.19 2.15
C ASP A 218 8.12 14.89 3.43
N GLY A 219 8.59 14.12 4.42
CA GLY A 219 9.17 14.65 5.65
C GLY A 219 10.19 13.71 6.30
N TYR A 220 10.92 14.21 7.30
CA TYR A 220 11.67 13.39 8.24
C TYR A 220 11.89 14.06 9.60
N PHE A 221 11.94 13.22 10.64
CA PHE A 221 12.61 13.51 11.91
C PHE A 221 14.03 12.94 11.92
N THR A 222 15.00 13.66 12.51
CA THR A 222 16.29 13.09 12.89
C THR A 222 16.67 13.47 14.32
N SER A 223 17.17 12.49 15.07
CA SER A 223 17.60 12.73 16.46
C SER A 223 18.91 13.55 16.56
N ILE A 224 19.62 13.78 15.45
CA ILE A 224 20.85 14.61 15.41
C ILE A 224 20.57 16.01 15.95
N ASP A 225 19.43 16.59 15.57
CA ASP A 225 19.08 17.97 15.93
C ASP A 225 18.84 18.17 17.43
N LEU A 226 18.62 17.08 18.17
CA LEU A 226 18.42 17.07 19.63
C LEU A 226 19.75 17.05 20.42
N TYR A 227 20.86 17.40 19.78
CA TYR A 227 22.20 17.52 20.38
C TYR A 227 22.93 18.75 19.85
N THR A 228 23.74 19.41 20.69
CA THR A 228 24.60 20.50 20.25
C THR A 228 25.79 20.00 19.41
N PRO A 229 26.39 20.84 18.54
CA PRO A 229 27.62 20.50 17.83
C PRO A 229 28.74 20.06 18.77
N GLU A 230 28.83 20.65 19.95
CA GLU A 230 29.82 20.30 20.98
C GLU A 230 29.58 18.89 21.55
N GLN A 231 28.33 18.50 21.80
CA GLN A 231 27.98 17.16 22.28
C GLN A 231 28.32 16.08 21.25
N LEU A 232 27.97 16.31 19.98
CA LEU A 232 28.27 15.39 18.88
C LEU A 232 29.79 15.29 18.64
N THR A 233 30.50 16.42 18.61
CA THR A 233 31.97 16.46 18.47
C THR A 233 32.68 15.77 19.64
N ALA A 234 32.18 15.91 20.87
CA ALA A 234 32.75 15.25 22.05
C ALA A 234 32.62 13.71 22.00
N ALA A 235 31.68 13.19 21.22
CA ALA A 235 31.43 11.77 21.00
C ALA A 235 31.99 11.25 19.66
N ASP A 236 32.90 12.00 19.02
CA ASP A 236 33.55 11.68 17.73
C ASP A 236 32.60 11.67 16.51
N LEU A 237 31.38 12.20 16.65
CA LEU A 237 30.38 12.37 15.59
C LEU A 237 30.56 13.73 14.88
N ILE A 238 31.73 13.90 14.26
CA ILE A 238 32.15 15.17 13.66
C ILE A 238 31.34 15.53 12.41
N GLU A 239 30.86 14.53 11.65
CA GLU A 239 30.04 14.79 10.46
C GLU A 239 28.61 15.19 10.85
N GLU A 240 28.03 14.51 11.83
CA GLU A 240 26.70 14.78 12.40
C GLU A 240 26.66 16.14 13.10
N ALA A 241 27.75 16.55 13.76
CA ALA A 241 27.93 17.89 14.28
C ALA A 241 27.85 18.99 13.20
N SER A 242 28.01 18.64 11.92
CA SER A 242 27.80 19.56 10.79
C SER A 242 26.35 19.62 10.31
N TYR A 243 25.47 18.71 10.74
CA TYR A 243 24.06 18.66 10.34
C TYR A 243 23.08 19.12 11.42
N THR A 244 23.47 19.13 12.71
CA THR A 244 22.56 19.52 13.80
C THR A 244 22.12 21.00 13.77
N ASN A 245 20.85 21.23 14.09
CA ASN A 245 20.23 22.52 14.37
C ASN A 245 20.14 22.87 15.86
N ALA A 246 20.46 21.94 16.77
CA ALA A 246 20.31 22.08 18.22
C ALA A 246 18.92 22.58 18.64
N MET A 247 17.86 21.93 18.15
CA MET A 247 16.45 22.31 18.25
C MET A 247 15.56 21.09 17.99
N ASP A 248 14.35 20.99 18.57
CA ASP A 248 13.36 20.01 18.10
C ASP A 248 12.73 20.47 16.79
N VAL A 249 13.38 20.07 15.70
CA VAL A 249 13.02 20.40 14.32
C VAL A 249 12.53 19.17 13.57
N LEU A 250 11.58 19.41 12.67
CA LEU A 250 11.04 18.46 11.70
C LEU A 250 11.19 19.04 10.31
N HIS A 251 11.82 18.26 9.43
CA HIS A 251 12.12 18.65 8.06
C HIS A 251 10.99 18.23 7.15
N LEU A 252 10.47 19.16 6.36
CA LEU A 252 9.34 18.95 5.46
C LEU A 252 9.73 19.38 4.04
N ASN A 253 9.40 18.55 3.06
CA ASN A 253 9.68 18.80 1.66
C ASN A 253 8.65 19.76 1.07
N VAL A 254 9.10 20.75 0.29
CA VAL A 254 8.20 21.60 -0.52
C VAL A 254 7.68 20.89 -1.76
N LEU A 255 8.27 19.74 -2.13
CA LEU A 255 7.78 18.85 -3.17
C LEU A 255 7.22 17.59 -2.50
N ASN A 256 6.00 17.68 -1.97
CA ASN A 256 5.35 16.62 -1.19
C ASN A 256 4.31 15.81 -1.99
N ARG A 257 4.36 15.92 -3.32
CA ARG A 257 3.54 15.16 -4.27
C ARG A 257 4.29 14.98 -5.59
N LYS A 258 4.04 13.90 -6.32
CA LYS A 258 4.40 13.75 -7.74
C LYS A 258 3.20 13.91 -8.66
N SER A 259 3.44 14.57 -9.80
CA SER A 259 2.50 14.60 -10.92
C SER A 259 2.63 13.33 -11.78
N LEU A 260 1.65 13.09 -12.65
CA LEU A 260 1.67 11.99 -13.62
C LEU A 260 2.86 12.05 -14.60
N GLU A 261 3.48 13.22 -14.78
CA GLU A 261 4.69 13.40 -15.58
C GLU A 261 5.99 13.17 -14.77
N GLY A 262 5.87 12.80 -13.50
CA GLY A 262 6.99 12.58 -12.57
C GLY A 262 7.62 13.86 -12.03
N VAL A 263 6.99 15.02 -12.25
CA VAL A 263 7.43 16.32 -11.74
C VAL A 263 6.93 16.49 -10.31
N GLY A 264 7.79 16.91 -9.39
CA GLY A 264 7.40 17.20 -8.01
C GLY A 264 6.54 18.47 -7.91
N GLU A 265 5.48 18.41 -7.10
CA GLU A 265 4.50 19.46 -6.86
C GLU A 265 4.26 19.65 -5.35
N PHE A 266 3.60 20.75 -4.97
CA PHE A 266 3.14 20.99 -3.60
C PHE A 266 1.63 20.77 -3.48
N ASP A 267 1.21 19.96 -2.51
CA ASP A 267 -0.19 19.71 -2.18
C ASP A 267 -0.49 20.09 -0.71
N GLU A 268 -1.32 21.13 -0.52
CA GLU A 268 -1.73 21.61 0.82
C GLU A 268 -2.42 20.51 1.64
N SER A 269 -3.11 19.57 0.99
CA SER A 269 -3.89 18.53 1.68
C SER A 269 -3.01 17.53 2.42
N LEU A 270 -1.74 17.40 2.00
CA LEU A 270 -0.78 16.42 2.53
C LEU A 270 0.03 16.98 3.71
N VAL A 271 0.04 18.30 3.91
CA VAL A 271 0.78 18.92 5.02
C VAL A 271 0.26 18.51 6.41
N PRO A 272 -1.05 18.58 6.73
CA PRO A 272 -1.55 18.15 8.03
C PRO A 272 -1.31 16.66 8.38
N PRO A 273 -1.53 15.67 7.48
CA PRO A 273 -1.20 14.28 7.79
C PRO A 273 0.31 14.05 7.87
N MET A 274 1.13 14.75 7.08
CA MET A 274 2.59 14.69 7.17
C MET A 274 3.08 15.19 8.55
N ILE A 275 2.61 16.35 8.98
CA ILE A 275 2.90 16.89 10.32
C ILE A 275 2.46 15.93 11.42
N ALA A 276 1.30 15.28 11.30
CA ALA A 276 0.85 14.29 12.27
C ALA A 276 1.79 13.07 12.37
N HIS A 277 2.32 12.64 11.23
CA HIS A 277 3.24 11.52 11.11
C HIS A 277 4.62 11.84 11.71
N GLU A 278 5.29 12.88 11.20
CA GLU A 278 6.64 13.28 11.63
C GLU A 278 6.68 13.70 13.10
N PHE A 279 5.64 14.41 13.57
CA PHE A 279 5.55 14.80 14.98
C PHE A 279 5.38 13.59 15.91
N GLN A 280 4.78 12.50 15.45
CA GLN A 280 4.72 11.27 16.25
C GLN A 280 6.12 10.67 16.43
N HIS A 281 7.02 10.71 15.45
CA HIS A 281 8.40 10.24 15.63
C HIS A 281 9.14 11.04 16.71
N LEU A 282 9.00 12.38 16.70
CA LEU A 282 9.56 13.24 17.74
C LEU A 282 8.96 12.92 19.12
N VAL A 283 7.64 12.70 19.22
CA VAL A 283 6.98 12.25 20.46
C VAL A 283 7.49 10.88 20.91
N ASN A 284 7.63 9.90 20.02
CA ASN A 284 8.20 8.58 20.34
C ASN A 284 9.60 8.76 20.91
N PHE A 285 10.49 9.47 20.21
CA PHE A 285 11.84 9.72 20.69
C PHE A 285 11.86 10.45 22.05
N ALA A 286 10.97 11.43 22.27
CA ALA A 286 10.82 12.11 23.55
C ALA A 286 10.35 11.18 24.68
N GLN A 287 9.55 10.16 24.38
CA GLN A 287 9.09 9.17 25.35
C GLN A 287 10.11 8.04 25.59
N THR A 288 10.89 7.65 24.58
CA THR A 288 11.71 6.42 24.59
C THR A 288 13.23 6.63 24.50
N ASP A 289 13.72 7.84 24.22
CA ASP A 289 15.13 8.12 23.86
C ASP A 289 15.60 7.24 22.70
N GLY A 290 14.68 6.94 21.76
CA GLY A 290 14.90 6.04 20.64
C GLY A 290 15.06 4.56 21.03
N SER A 291 14.56 4.13 22.19
CA SER A 291 14.35 2.71 22.50
C SER A 291 13.08 2.22 21.78
N SER A 292 13.19 2.03 20.47
CA SER A 292 12.08 1.69 19.57
C SER A 292 12.50 0.68 18.51
N GLU A 293 11.62 -0.27 18.21
CA GLU A 293 11.65 -0.99 16.93
C GLU A 293 11.11 -0.08 15.83
N ALA A 294 11.70 -0.13 14.64
CA ALA A 294 11.33 0.78 13.54
C ALA A 294 9.91 0.50 13.03
N TRP A 295 9.55 -0.77 12.80
CA TRP A 295 8.21 -1.14 12.28
C TRP A 295 7.06 -0.64 13.18
N LEU A 296 7.24 -0.69 14.50
CA LEU A 296 6.23 -0.26 15.47
C LEU A 296 6.17 1.26 15.60
N ASN A 297 7.31 1.94 15.44
CA ASN A 297 7.37 3.40 15.30
C ASN A 297 6.51 3.83 14.10
N GLU A 298 6.83 3.36 12.88
CA GLU A 298 6.09 3.66 11.66
C GLU A 298 4.59 3.36 11.77
N ALA A 299 4.24 2.24 12.41
CA ALA A 299 2.85 1.87 12.64
C ALA A 299 2.11 2.88 13.53
N PHE A 300 2.77 3.40 14.56
CA PHE A 300 2.21 4.44 15.44
C PHE A 300 2.17 5.80 14.72
N SER A 301 3.15 6.13 13.90
CA SER A 301 3.19 7.33 13.06
C SER A 301 2.06 7.35 12.03
N GLN A 302 1.73 6.20 11.42
CA GLN A 302 0.55 6.09 10.54
C GLN A 302 -0.77 6.12 11.31
N ALA A 303 -0.82 5.67 12.57
CA ALA A 303 -1.99 5.85 13.43
C ALA A 303 -2.22 7.33 13.79
N ALA A 304 -1.15 8.11 14.00
CA ALA A 304 -1.21 9.54 14.30
C ALA A 304 -1.95 10.33 13.21
N VAL A 305 -1.81 9.95 11.94
CA VAL A 305 -2.55 10.53 10.80
C VAL A 305 -4.07 10.43 11.00
N ALA A 306 -4.56 9.26 11.45
CA ALA A 306 -5.99 9.06 11.67
C ALA A 306 -6.50 9.70 12.96
N ILE A 307 -5.70 9.67 14.03
CA ILE A 307 -5.98 10.36 15.30
C ILE A 307 -6.10 11.88 15.06
N ALA A 308 -5.22 12.44 14.24
CA ALA A 308 -5.26 13.83 13.77
C ALA A 308 -6.55 14.17 12.99
N GLY A 309 -7.25 13.16 12.45
CA GLY A 309 -8.51 13.28 11.72
C GLY A 309 -8.42 13.04 10.21
N TYR A 310 -7.28 12.54 9.72
CA TYR A 310 -6.98 12.37 8.29
C TYR A 310 -6.94 10.89 7.85
N GLY A 311 -7.60 9.98 8.58
CA GLY A 311 -7.55 8.54 8.29
C GLY A 311 -7.98 8.14 6.87
N SER A 312 -8.88 8.93 6.27
CA SER A 312 -9.33 8.75 4.88
C SER A 312 -8.25 8.98 3.82
N THR A 313 -7.13 9.65 4.12
CA THR A 313 -6.02 9.81 3.15
C THR A 313 -5.33 8.49 2.86
N GLN A 314 -5.37 7.52 3.79
CA GLN A 314 -4.75 6.19 3.66
C GLN A 314 -5.43 5.29 2.60
N LYS A 315 -6.42 5.81 1.84
CA LYS A 315 -7.19 5.10 0.80
C LYS A 315 -6.30 4.40 -0.22
N THR A 316 -5.37 5.15 -0.84
CA THR A 316 -4.46 4.65 -1.87
C THR A 316 -3.63 3.47 -1.34
N ARG A 317 -3.16 3.54 -0.09
CA ARG A 317 -2.39 2.48 0.55
C ARG A 317 -3.21 1.24 0.87
N ALA A 318 -4.45 1.40 1.35
CA ALA A 318 -5.36 0.27 1.58
C ALA A 318 -5.77 -0.42 0.27
N GLN A 319 -5.88 0.33 -0.83
CA GLN A 319 -6.09 -0.22 -2.17
C GLN A 319 -4.85 -0.97 -2.67
N ASN A 320 -3.65 -0.40 -2.54
CA ASN A 320 -2.40 -1.09 -2.90
C ASN A 320 -2.21 -2.40 -2.12
N LEU A 321 -2.54 -2.42 -0.83
CA LEU A 321 -2.55 -3.65 -0.04
C LEU A 321 -3.52 -4.70 -0.62
N ALA A 322 -4.73 -4.30 -0.99
CA ALA A 322 -5.71 -5.23 -1.57
C ALA A 322 -5.27 -5.78 -2.95
N VAL A 323 -4.64 -4.96 -3.79
CA VAL A 323 -4.03 -5.38 -5.06
C VAL A 323 -2.87 -6.34 -4.81
N MET A 324 -1.97 -6.02 -3.87
CA MET A 324 -0.86 -6.90 -3.50
C MET A 324 -1.33 -8.26 -2.98
N VAL A 325 -2.40 -8.30 -2.18
CA VAL A 325 -3.00 -9.54 -1.68
C VAL A 325 -3.59 -10.38 -2.83
N ASN A 326 -4.27 -9.74 -3.78
CA ASN A 326 -4.83 -10.41 -4.95
C ASN A 326 -3.74 -11.04 -5.84
N LEU A 327 -2.67 -10.30 -6.12
CA LEU A 327 -1.58 -10.73 -7.00
C LEU A 327 -0.65 -11.77 -6.37
N SER A 328 -0.30 -11.61 -5.09
CA SER A 328 0.67 -12.49 -4.41
C SER A 328 0.03 -13.70 -3.72
N GLY A 329 -1.31 -13.69 -3.59
CA GLY A 329 -2.07 -14.71 -2.90
C GLY A 329 -1.89 -14.68 -1.37
N ARG A 330 -1.45 -13.56 -0.80
CA ARG A 330 -1.10 -13.41 0.62
C ARG A 330 -1.03 -11.94 1.06
N ILE A 331 -1.20 -11.73 2.34
CA ILE A 331 -0.81 -10.52 3.06
C ILE A 331 0.74 -10.44 3.10
N PRO A 332 1.36 -9.30 2.74
CA PRO A 332 2.81 -9.12 2.85
C PRO A 332 3.27 -9.08 4.32
N PRO A 333 4.58 -9.26 4.61
CA PRO A 333 5.13 -9.02 5.94
C PRO A 333 4.88 -7.57 6.39
N PHE A 334 4.82 -7.35 7.71
CA PHE A 334 4.71 -6.02 8.33
C PHE A 334 5.37 -5.90 9.71
N VAL A 335 5.77 -7.02 10.33
CA VAL A 335 6.61 -7.07 11.54
C VAL A 335 8.05 -7.34 11.11
N TYR A 336 9.00 -6.54 11.60
CA TYR A 336 10.41 -6.61 11.23
C TYR A 336 11.30 -6.49 12.48
N GLU A 337 12.56 -6.94 12.40
CA GLU A 337 13.50 -6.84 13.52
C GLU A 337 14.34 -5.56 13.49
N GLY A 338 14.57 -4.99 14.69
CA GLY A 338 15.48 -3.88 14.89
C GLY A 338 15.09 -2.61 14.13
N SER A 339 16.03 -2.09 13.34
CA SER A 339 15.85 -0.89 12.51
C SER A 339 15.42 -1.19 11.07
N PHE A 340 15.19 -2.45 10.69
CA PHE A 340 14.79 -2.77 9.33
C PHE A 340 13.31 -2.46 9.08
N VAL A 341 13.04 -1.67 8.05
CA VAL A 341 11.73 -1.52 7.39
C VAL A 341 12.02 -1.49 5.88
N PRO A 342 11.25 -2.19 5.03
CA PRO A 342 11.45 -2.12 3.59
C PRO A 342 11.26 -0.70 3.05
N ASP A 343 12.18 -0.25 2.20
CA ASP A 343 12.20 1.09 1.64
C ASP A 343 10.91 1.40 0.83
N ALA A 344 10.39 2.61 0.98
CA ALA A 344 9.30 3.15 0.17
C ALA A 344 9.61 3.11 -1.34
N SER A 345 10.89 3.18 -1.72
CA SER A 345 11.35 3.07 -3.12
C SER A 345 11.03 1.72 -3.79
N LEU A 346 10.65 0.69 -3.01
CA LEU A 346 10.17 -0.62 -3.51
C LEU A 346 8.74 -0.57 -4.13
N GLY A 347 8.18 0.63 -4.33
CA GLY A 347 6.91 0.85 -5.01
C GLY A 347 5.72 0.31 -4.21
N ALA A 348 4.86 -0.49 -4.85
CA ALA A 348 3.66 -1.05 -4.22
C ALA A 348 3.97 -1.79 -2.91
N GLY A 349 5.16 -2.43 -2.80
CA GLY A 349 5.61 -3.10 -1.58
C GLY A 349 5.82 -2.17 -0.39
N GLY A 350 6.56 -1.08 -0.59
CA GLY A 350 6.79 -0.07 0.45
C GLY A 350 5.48 0.59 0.91
N THR A 351 4.59 0.93 -0.03
CA THR A 351 3.28 1.53 0.33
C THR A 351 2.38 0.58 1.13
N ALA A 352 2.48 -0.73 0.91
CA ALA A 352 1.71 -1.73 1.64
C ALA A 352 2.17 -1.87 3.11
N VAL A 353 3.46 -1.66 3.41
CA VAL A 353 3.98 -1.66 4.79
C VAL A 353 3.32 -0.53 5.60
N TYR A 354 3.19 0.66 5.02
CA TYR A 354 2.48 1.77 5.67
C TYR A 354 0.96 1.54 5.78
N ALA A 355 0.34 0.87 4.81
CA ALA A 355 -1.05 0.40 4.93
C ALA A 355 -1.23 -0.53 6.14
N HIS A 356 -0.26 -1.43 6.35
CA HIS A 356 -0.22 -2.33 7.49
C HIS A 356 -0.04 -1.59 8.81
N GLY A 357 0.94 -0.68 8.89
CA GLY A 357 1.20 0.12 10.08
C GLY A 357 -0.05 0.88 10.52
N TYR A 358 -0.76 1.50 9.57
CA TYR A 358 -2.06 2.11 9.82
C TYR A 358 -3.09 1.09 10.35
N LEU A 359 -3.43 0.07 9.56
CA LEU A 359 -4.55 -0.84 9.86
C LEU A 359 -4.32 -1.68 11.12
N PHE A 360 -3.08 -2.12 11.38
CA PHE A 360 -2.70 -2.85 12.59
C PHE A 360 -2.86 -1.99 13.84
N SER A 361 -2.32 -0.76 13.84
CA SER A 361 -2.42 0.15 14.98
C SER A 361 -3.87 0.57 15.25
N ARG A 362 -4.69 0.81 14.21
CA ARG A 362 -6.12 1.08 14.42
C ARG A 362 -6.89 -0.14 14.91
N TYR A 363 -6.58 -1.34 14.41
CA TYR A 363 -7.09 -2.60 14.96
C TYR A 363 -6.76 -2.72 16.46
N LEU A 364 -5.51 -2.45 16.87
CA LEU A 364 -5.08 -2.47 18.27
C LEU A 364 -5.90 -1.52 19.16
N ALA A 365 -6.10 -0.27 18.73
CA ALA A 365 -6.94 0.70 19.45
C ALA A 365 -8.43 0.28 19.48
N ASN A 366 -8.95 -0.28 18.38
CA ASN A 366 -10.34 -0.72 18.31
C ASN A 366 -10.62 -1.96 19.18
N GLN A 367 -9.68 -2.90 19.25
CA GLN A 367 -9.78 -4.12 20.06
C GLN A 367 -9.65 -3.84 21.56
N THR A 368 -8.79 -2.91 21.95
CA THR A 368 -8.59 -2.52 23.36
C THR A 368 -9.59 -1.47 23.85
N ARG A 369 -10.48 -0.96 22.99
CA ARG A 369 -11.45 0.09 23.31
C ARG A 369 -12.33 -0.30 24.52
N GLY A 370 -12.30 0.53 25.56
CA GLY A 370 -13.09 0.35 26.78
C GLY A 370 -12.31 -0.26 27.95
N LEU A 371 -11.11 -0.79 27.70
CA LEU A 371 -10.15 -1.13 28.75
C LEU A 371 -9.46 0.14 29.28
N PRO A 372 -9.09 0.22 30.57
CA PRO A 372 -8.25 1.29 31.09
C PRO A 372 -6.90 1.30 30.35
N GLY A 373 -6.52 2.42 29.75
CA GLY A 373 -5.31 2.50 28.90
C GLY A 373 -5.48 1.93 27.49
N GLY A 374 -6.64 1.36 27.14
CA GLY A 374 -6.96 0.94 25.77
C GLY A 374 -7.54 2.07 24.91
N GLY A 375 -7.96 1.74 23.69
CA GLY A 375 -8.39 2.76 22.72
C GLY A 375 -7.18 3.52 22.15
N ASP A 376 -7.34 4.80 21.81
CA ASP A 376 -6.22 5.62 21.36
C ASP A 376 -5.16 5.86 22.46
N SER A 377 -5.47 5.57 23.73
CA SER A 377 -4.47 5.60 24.82
C SER A 377 -3.52 4.40 24.81
N VAL A 378 -3.78 3.37 24.01
CA VAL A 378 -2.96 2.14 23.98
C VAL A 378 -1.52 2.42 23.60
N TYR A 379 -1.29 3.37 22.67
CA TYR A 379 0.05 3.72 22.22
C TYR A 379 0.90 4.32 23.34
N ARG A 380 0.31 5.18 24.17
CA ARG A 380 0.95 5.67 25.39
C ARG A 380 1.15 4.55 26.41
N SER A 381 0.20 3.63 26.57
CA SER A 381 0.37 2.45 27.44
C SER A 381 1.53 1.55 27.00
N VAL A 382 1.84 1.44 25.71
CA VAL A 382 3.06 0.77 25.20
C VAL A 382 4.32 1.45 25.73
N PHE A 383 4.40 2.78 25.65
CA PHE A 383 5.55 3.52 26.20
C PHE A 383 5.63 3.42 27.74
N ASP A 384 4.49 3.48 28.43
CA ASP A 384 4.39 3.46 29.89
C ASP A 384 4.67 2.06 30.51
N ALA A 385 4.50 0.96 29.77
CA ALA A 385 4.59 -0.41 30.30
C ALA A 385 5.99 -0.82 30.78
N MET A 386 7.05 -0.27 30.19
CA MET A 386 8.44 -0.66 30.46
C MET A 386 9.36 0.57 30.60
N ARG A 387 9.08 1.42 31.59
CA ARG A 387 9.93 2.59 31.86
C ARG A 387 11.21 2.24 32.63
N ASP A 388 12.33 2.83 32.20
CA ASP A 388 13.65 2.73 32.86
C ASP A 388 13.76 3.62 34.11
N GLU A 389 14.91 3.58 34.80
CA GLU A 389 15.17 4.40 36.00
C GLU A 389 15.19 5.92 35.72
N ARG A 390 15.39 6.33 34.46
CA ARG A 390 15.31 7.73 33.98
C ARG A 390 13.88 8.10 33.55
N GLY A 391 12.92 7.19 33.77
CA GLY A 391 11.53 7.32 33.35
C GLY A 391 11.34 7.34 31.83
N LEU A 392 12.25 6.79 31.03
CA LEU A 392 12.10 6.62 29.58
C LEU A 392 11.40 5.29 29.27
N GLY A 393 10.40 5.33 28.41
CA GLY A 393 9.64 4.17 27.97
C GLY A 393 10.32 3.39 26.85
N GLN A 394 9.59 2.44 26.27
CA GLN A 394 10.03 1.66 25.12
C GLN A 394 8.89 1.53 24.09
N CYS A 395 9.25 1.45 22.81
CA CYS A 395 8.33 1.19 21.70
C CYS A 395 8.78 -0.08 20.97
N THR A 396 8.68 -1.23 21.65
CA THR A 396 9.15 -2.54 21.18
C THR A 396 8.00 -3.54 21.16
N SER A 397 8.19 -4.67 20.48
CA SER A 397 7.28 -5.82 20.54
C SER A 397 7.09 -6.33 21.97
N GLU A 398 8.13 -6.23 22.80
CA GLU A 398 8.08 -6.58 24.23
C GLU A 398 7.20 -5.59 25.02
N SER A 399 7.40 -4.27 24.85
CA SER A 399 6.59 -3.27 25.56
C SER A 399 5.14 -3.21 25.08
N LEU A 400 4.89 -3.54 23.81
CA LEU A 400 3.55 -3.75 23.26
C LEU A 400 2.84 -4.89 23.98
N MET A 401 3.45 -6.07 24.07
CA MET A 401 2.83 -7.21 24.75
C MET A 401 2.68 -7.00 26.25
N ALA A 402 3.67 -6.35 26.89
CA ALA A 402 3.58 -5.97 28.31
C ALA A 402 2.43 -4.97 28.57
N ALA A 403 2.21 -4.00 27.68
CA ALA A 403 1.08 -3.09 27.78
C ALA A 403 -0.27 -3.82 27.63
N LEU A 404 -0.37 -4.75 26.68
CA LEU A 404 -1.59 -5.52 26.47
C LEU A 404 -1.92 -6.44 27.65
N ASP A 405 -0.91 -7.02 28.31
CA ASP A 405 -1.08 -7.78 29.55
C ASP A 405 -1.53 -6.87 30.71
N ASN A 406 -0.85 -5.72 30.89
CA ASN A 406 -1.19 -4.74 31.93
C ASN A 406 -2.63 -4.18 31.84
N ILE A 407 -3.20 -4.03 30.63
CA ILE A 407 -4.59 -3.59 30.45
C ILE A 407 -5.61 -4.75 30.42
N GLY A 408 -5.14 -6.01 30.52
CA GLY A 408 -5.98 -7.21 30.53
C GLY A 408 -6.52 -7.64 29.16
N TYR A 409 -5.86 -7.25 28.06
CA TYR A 409 -6.18 -7.72 26.71
C TYR A 409 -5.39 -8.98 26.33
N ALA A 410 -4.10 -9.02 26.69
CA ALA A 410 -3.24 -10.18 26.56
C ALA A 410 -3.10 -10.92 27.89
N GLY A 411 -2.62 -12.16 27.86
CA GLY A 411 -2.24 -12.91 29.05
C GLY A 411 -2.47 -14.42 28.91
N VAL A 412 -2.42 -15.13 30.04
CA VAL A 412 -2.64 -16.59 30.13
C VAL A 412 -3.94 -16.87 30.89
N GLY A 413 -5.08 -16.76 30.20
CA GLY A 413 -6.40 -17.08 30.74
C GLY A 413 -7.50 -17.03 29.68
N ASP A 414 -8.63 -17.70 29.95
CA ASP A 414 -9.76 -17.82 29.00
C ASP A 414 -10.44 -16.48 28.67
N ASP A 415 -10.26 -15.46 29.51
CA ASP A 415 -10.76 -14.09 29.32
C ASP A 415 -9.81 -13.19 28.49
N CYS A 416 -8.58 -13.65 28.19
CA CYS A 416 -7.61 -12.90 27.39
C CYS A 416 -7.85 -13.11 25.88
N ALA A 417 -7.74 -12.06 25.08
CA ALA A 417 -7.98 -12.13 23.65
C ALA A 417 -6.79 -12.74 22.87
N VAL A 418 -5.57 -12.56 23.38
CA VAL A 418 -4.31 -13.03 22.78
C VAL A 418 -3.32 -13.50 23.85
N ALA A 419 -2.43 -14.44 23.55
CA ALA A 419 -1.38 -14.89 24.48
C ALA A 419 0.04 -14.49 24.03
N SER A 420 0.20 -14.05 22.76
CA SER A 420 1.49 -13.73 22.16
C SER A 420 1.36 -12.68 21.04
N LEU A 421 2.50 -12.13 20.58
CA LEU A 421 2.54 -11.26 19.40
C LEU A 421 2.04 -11.99 18.15
N ASP A 422 2.39 -13.27 17.99
CA ASP A 422 1.92 -14.08 16.88
C ASP A 422 0.40 -14.20 16.87
N ASP A 423 -0.24 -14.42 18.03
CA ASP A 423 -1.71 -14.47 18.17
C ASP A 423 -2.35 -13.12 17.81
N LEU A 424 -1.72 -12.01 18.21
CA LEU A 424 -2.16 -10.65 17.89
C LEU A 424 -2.09 -10.38 16.38
N ALA A 425 -0.97 -10.75 15.74
CA ALA A 425 -0.80 -10.67 14.29
C ALA A 425 -1.80 -11.58 13.55
N LEU A 426 -2.06 -12.78 14.07
CA LEU A 426 -3.00 -13.74 13.50
C LEU A 426 -4.45 -13.29 13.65
N GLY A 427 -4.81 -12.67 14.78
CA GLY A 427 -6.10 -12.00 14.98
C GLY A 427 -6.30 -10.86 13.98
N TYR A 428 -5.30 -10.00 13.82
CA TYR A 428 -5.32 -8.92 12.83
C TYR A 428 -5.42 -9.43 11.38
N ALA A 429 -4.61 -10.42 10.98
CA ALA A 429 -4.69 -11.03 9.65
C ALA A 429 -6.04 -11.73 9.42
N THR A 430 -6.63 -12.32 10.45
CA THR A 430 -7.98 -12.90 10.38
C THR A 430 -9.04 -11.80 10.25
N ALA A 431 -8.91 -10.68 10.98
CA ALA A 431 -9.77 -9.50 10.84
C ALA A 431 -9.67 -8.85 9.45
N LEU A 432 -8.49 -8.92 8.83
CA LEU A 432 -8.25 -8.49 7.46
C LEU A 432 -9.07 -9.26 6.41
N PHE A 433 -9.33 -10.55 6.64
CA PHE A 433 -10.11 -11.40 5.73
C PHE A 433 -11.59 -11.53 6.11
N LEU A 434 -11.93 -11.70 7.40
CA LEU A 434 -13.29 -12.09 7.82
C LEU A 434 -14.24 -10.91 8.05
N ARG A 435 -13.72 -9.71 8.35
CA ARG A 435 -14.49 -8.47 8.55
C ARG A 435 -15.70 -8.67 9.49
N GLU A 436 -15.47 -9.29 10.65
CA GLU A 436 -16.53 -9.44 11.66
C GLU A 436 -16.95 -8.06 12.21
N GLU A 437 -18.19 -7.94 12.68
CA GLU A 437 -18.76 -6.67 13.17
C GLU A 437 -18.22 -6.30 14.56
N THR A 438 -17.99 -7.33 15.38
CA THR A 438 -17.50 -7.26 16.76
C THR A 438 -16.67 -8.51 17.06
N GLY A 439 -15.77 -8.43 18.04
CA GLY A 439 -14.92 -9.54 18.44
C GLY A 439 -13.52 -9.49 17.80
N PRO A 440 -12.70 -10.53 18.02
CA PRO A 440 -11.27 -10.51 17.68
C PRO A 440 -10.98 -10.44 16.18
N HIS A 441 -11.92 -10.83 15.30
CA HIS A 441 -11.76 -10.72 13.86
C HIS A 441 -12.46 -9.49 13.25
N SER A 442 -12.68 -8.45 14.06
CA SER A 442 -13.20 -7.15 13.60
C SER A 442 -12.09 -6.11 13.49
N LEU A 443 -12.09 -5.31 12.42
CA LEU A 443 -11.22 -4.12 12.36
C LEU A 443 -11.74 -2.97 13.25
N VAL A 444 -13.06 -2.83 13.38
CA VAL A 444 -13.72 -1.66 14.02
C VAL A 444 -14.20 -1.97 15.44
N ASN A 445 -14.52 -3.25 15.69
CA ASN A 445 -15.03 -3.81 16.93
C ASN A 445 -16.21 -3.00 17.52
N ARG A 446 -17.28 -2.84 16.72
CA ARG A 446 -18.42 -1.98 17.09
C ARG A 446 -19.71 -2.42 16.39
N ALA A 447 -20.65 -2.91 17.18
CA ALA A 447 -22.00 -3.27 16.73
C ALA A 447 -22.72 -2.07 16.08
N GLY A 448 -23.46 -2.34 15.00
CA GLY A 448 -24.18 -1.37 14.19
C GLY A 448 -23.30 -0.50 13.30
N SER A 449 -22.02 -0.86 13.08
CA SER A 449 -21.11 -0.15 12.17
C SER A 449 -20.64 -1.05 11.03
N ASN A 450 -20.34 -0.45 9.87
CA ASN A 450 -19.76 -1.18 8.74
C ASN A 450 -18.33 -1.63 9.12
N PRO A 451 -18.03 -2.94 9.13
CA PRO A 451 -16.73 -3.47 9.59
C PRO A 451 -15.55 -3.14 8.67
N SER A 452 -15.81 -2.61 7.47
CA SER A 452 -14.78 -2.09 6.56
C SER A 452 -14.51 -0.59 6.72
N ILE A 453 -15.26 0.17 7.54
CA ILE A 453 -15.02 1.62 7.71
C ILE A 453 -14.19 1.89 8.97
N VAL A 454 -12.89 2.18 8.77
CA VAL A 454 -11.92 2.50 9.83
C VAL A 454 -11.55 3.98 9.73
N ASP A 455 -11.91 4.78 10.76
CA ASP A 455 -11.65 6.23 10.83
C ASP A 455 -12.08 7.03 9.57
N GLY A 456 -13.15 6.60 8.90
CA GLY A 456 -13.67 7.21 7.68
C GLY A 456 -13.06 6.68 6.38
N LEU A 457 -12.04 5.81 6.45
CA LEU A 457 -11.56 5.03 5.31
C LEU A 457 -12.41 3.79 5.11
N GLU A 458 -12.90 3.57 3.89
CA GLU A 458 -13.38 2.25 3.46
C GLU A 458 -12.21 1.34 3.07
N VAL A 459 -11.95 0.31 3.87
CA VAL A 459 -10.91 -0.70 3.63
C VAL A 459 -11.48 -1.79 2.70
N PRO A 460 -10.88 -2.05 1.53
CA PRO A 460 -11.40 -3.05 0.60
C PRO A 460 -11.50 -4.46 1.19
N LEU A 461 -12.43 -5.26 0.67
CA LEU A 461 -12.51 -6.70 0.90
C LEU A 461 -11.33 -7.39 0.20
N LEU A 462 -10.52 -8.12 0.97
CA LEU A 462 -9.34 -8.80 0.44
C LEU A 462 -9.74 -10.08 -0.31
N SER A 463 -9.28 -10.21 -1.54
CA SER A 463 -9.50 -11.38 -2.40
C SER A 463 -8.20 -12.16 -2.56
N VAL A 464 -8.23 -13.48 -2.35
CA VAL A 464 -7.12 -14.41 -2.58
C VAL A 464 -7.56 -15.44 -3.64
N PRO A 465 -7.38 -15.15 -4.94
CA PRO A 465 -7.79 -16.06 -6.01
C PRO A 465 -7.04 -17.40 -5.99
N GLU A 466 -5.73 -17.34 -5.70
CA GLU A 466 -4.87 -18.50 -5.51
C GLU A 466 -4.01 -18.29 -4.25
N PRO A 467 -4.20 -19.09 -3.18
CA PRO A 467 -3.41 -18.98 -1.95
C PRO A 467 -1.92 -19.20 -2.20
N SER A 468 -1.07 -18.40 -1.54
CA SER A 468 0.38 -18.49 -1.70
C SER A 468 0.98 -19.73 -1.02
N LYS A 469 1.82 -20.46 -1.76
CA LYS A 469 2.57 -21.63 -1.25
C LYS A 469 3.74 -21.26 -0.34
N SER A 470 4.17 -20.00 -0.37
CA SER A 470 5.30 -19.49 0.40
C SER A 470 4.88 -18.20 1.11
N LEU A 471 4.99 -18.22 2.44
CA LEU A 471 4.77 -17.07 3.32
C LEU A 471 6.13 -16.66 3.88
N GLN A 472 6.46 -15.38 3.81
CA GLN A 472 7.84 -14.93 3.91
C GLN A 472 8.33 -14.78 5.36
N GLY A 473 7.41 -14.64 6.31
CA GLY A 473 7.74 -14.25 7.68
C GLY A 473 7.08 -12.92 8.02
N GLY A 474 7.45 -12.33 9.16
CA GLY A 474 7.02 -11.00 9.58
C GLY A 474 5.51 -10.77 9.62
N GLY A 475 4.71 -11.80 9.91
CA GLY A 475 3.24 -11.73 9.92
C GLY A 475 2.56 -11.94 8.57
N SER A 476 3.31 -12.31 7.52
CA SER A 476 2.72 -12.66 6.23
C SER A 476 1.75 -13.84 6.35
N ALA A 477 0.55 -13.69 5.80
CA ALA A 477 -0.54 -14.65 5.98
C ALA A 477 -1.38 -14.87 4.71
N THR A 478 -1.97 -16.06 4.56
CA THR A 478 -2.94 -16.37 3.49
C THR A 478 -4.19 -16.99 4.08
N ILE A 479 -5.32 -16.79 3.41
CA ILE A 479 -6.58 -17.50 3.64
C ILE A 479 -6.78 -18.57 2.55
N ALA A 480 -7.38 -19.70 2.89
CA ALA A 480 -7.82 -20.72 1.95
C ALA A 480 -9.09 -21.43 2.44
N SER A 481 -9.90 -21.96 1.52
CA SER A 481 -10.97 -22.90 1.87
C SER A 481 -10.39 -24.23 2.35
N LEU A 482 -11.06 -24.91 3.29
CA LEU A 482 -10.71 -26.28 3.65
C LEU A 482 -11.11 -27.26 2.55
N ALA A 483 -10.26 -28.25 2.30
CA ALA A 483 -10.62 -29.42 1.52
C ALA A 483 -11.47 -30.36 2.38
N ALA A 484 -12.33 -31.19 1.74
CA ALA A 484 -13.18 -32.17 2.43
C ALA A 484 -12.44 -33.21 3.31
N SER A 485 -11.11 -33.25 3.23
CA SER A 485 -10.21 -34.00 4.12
C SER A 485 -9.93 -33.32 5.47
N GLY A 486 -10.43 -32.10 5.72
CA GLY A 486 -10.10 -31.29 6.88
C GLY A 486 -8.71 -30.63 6.80
N ALA A 487 -8.03 -30.74 5.66
CA ALA A 487 -6.74 -30.10 5.42
C ALA A 487 -6.91 -28.74 4.72
N PRO A 488 -5.94 -27.81 4.87
CA PRO A 488 -5.83 -26.65 3.99
C PRO A 488 -5.84 -27.07 2.50
N GLY A 489 -6.46 -26.27 1.65
CA GLY A 489 -6.36 -26.46 0.20
C GLY A 489 -4.90 -26.54 -0.26
N ALA A 490 -4.59 -27.40 -1.24
CA ALA A 490 -3.24 -27.88 -1.59
C ALA A 490 -2.19 -26.82 -2.02
N ASN A 491 -2.55 -25.53 -1.98
CA ASN A 491 -1.68 -24.40 -2.29
C ASN A 491 -1.49 -23.43 -1.10
N ALA A 492 -2.25 -23.54 -0.01
CA ALA A 492 -1.96 -22.77 1.21
C ALA A 492 -0.59 -23.23 1.74
N GLY A 493 0.35 -22.29 1.86
CA GLY A 493 1.73 -22.60 2.24
C GLY A 493 1.86 -23.22 3.63
N SER A 494 3.05 -23.76 3.93
CA SER A 494 3.39 -24.16 5.30
C SER A 494 3.73 -22.92 6.14
N GLY A 495 2.79 -22.44 6.95
CA GLY A 495 3.04 -21.41 7.95
C GLY A 495 3.66 -21.96 9.24
N THR A 496 4.14 -21.04 10.09
CA THR A 496 4.48 -21.37 11.49
C THR A 496 3.23 -21.47 12.36
N GLN A 497 2.15 -20.78 11.97
CA GLN A 497 0.87 -20.76 12.67
C GLN A 497 -0.32 -20.98 11.74
N THR A 498 -1.42 -21.51 12.29
CA THR A 498 -2.64 -21.87 11.55
C THR A 498 -3.88 -21.64 12.43
N LYS A 499 -4.87 -20.89 11.92
CA LYS A 499 -6.18 -20.67 12.52
C LYS A 499 -7.27 -21.26 11.62
N PHE A 500 -8.15 -22.07 12.18
CA PHE A 500 -9.41 -22.46 11.52
C PHE A 500 -10.52 -21.51 11.96
N ALA A 501 -11.33 -21.05 11.02
CA ALA A 501 -12.44 -20.12 11.27
C ALA A 501 -13.59 -20.35 10.28
N THR A 502 -14.81 -19.99 10.66
CA THR A 502 -15.95 -19.96 9.73
C THR A 502 -16.00 -18.59 9.07
N SER A 503 -15.93 -18.53 7.74
CA SER A 503 -16.05 -17.25 7.03
C SER A 503 -17.49 -16.99 6.62
N SER A 504 -17.97 -15.77 6.86
CA SER A 504 -19.18 -15.25 6.21
C SER A 504 -18.92 -14.64 4.84
N LEU A 505 -17.64 -14.57 4.44
CA LEU A 505 -17.14 -13.98 3.21
C LEU A 505 -16.46 -15.03 2.31
N PRO A 506 -16.55 -14.91 0.98
CA PRO A 506 -15.80 -15.77 0.08
C PRO A 506 -14.30 -15.46 0.13
N VAL A 507 -13.48 -16.46 -0.17
CA VAL A 507 -12.02 -16.32 -0.26
C VAL A 507 -11.60 -15.54 -1.53
N SER A 508 -12.43 -15.54 -2.58
CA SER A 508 -12.15 -14.90 -3.86
C SER A 508 -13.42 -14.26 -4.43
N TYR A 509 -13.28 -13.06 -4.99
CA TYR A 509 -14.39 -12.20 -5.45
C TYR A 509 -14.33 -11.99 -6.97
N LYS A 510 -14.09 -13.06 -7.74
CA LYS A 510 -13.89 -12.93 -9.18
C LYS A 510 -15.15 -12.41 -9.87
N ILE A 511 -14.98 -11.32 -10.63
CA ILE A 511 -15.96 -10.78 -11.58
C ILE A 511 -15.52 -11.20 -12.98
N ALA A 512 -16.45 -11.60 -13.84
CA ALA A 512 -16.22 -11.89 -15.23
C ALA A 512 -17.31 -11.23 -16.09
N ALA A 513 -16.89 -10.56 -17.17
CA ALA A 513 -17.77 -9.99 -18.19
C ALA A 513 -17.82 -10.88 -19.44
N ASN A 514 -18.95 -10.85 -20.16
CA ASN A 514 -19.09 -11.43 -21.49
C ASN A 514 -19.84 -10.43 -22.41
N PRO A 515 -19.20 -9.90 -23.48
CA PRO A 515 -17.79 -10.07 -23.82
C PRO A 515 -16.86 -9.55 -22.71
N SER A 516 -15.68 -10.17 -22.56
CA SER A 516 -14.69 -9.78 -21.54
C SER A 516 -13.88 -8.56 -21.94
N SER A 517 -13.67 -8.39 -23.25
CA SER A 517 -12.93 -7.29 -23.85
C SER A 517 -13.19 -7.23 -25.36
N GLY A 518 -12.78 -6.14 -26.01
CA GLY A 518 -12.61 -6.08 -27.46
C GLY A 518 -13.74 -5.39 -28.24
N PRO A 519 -14.00 -5.80 -29.50
CA PRO A 519 -14.92 -5.09 -30.41
C PRO A 519 -16.38 -5.33 -30.03
N VAL A 520 -17.11 -4.26 -29.69
CA VAL A 520 -18.52 -4.32 -29.29
C VAL A 520 -19.36 -3.29 -30.05
N LYS A 521 -20.59 -3.67 -30.43
CA LYS A 521 -21.57 -2.74 -31.01
C LYS A 521 -22.26 -1.93 -29.91
N PRO A 522 -22.39 -0.60 -30.01
CA PRO A 522 -23.19 0.18 -29.07
C PRO A 522 -24.61 -0.39 -28.86
N GLY A 523 -25.07 -0.38 -27.61
CA GLY A 523 -26.32 -1.03 -27.18
C GLY A 523 -26.22 -2.54 -26.94
N SER A 524 -25.06 -3.18 -27.17
CA SER A 524 -24.85 -4.59 -26.80
C SER A 524 -24.77 -4.75 -25.29
N GLN A 525 -25.41 -5.79 -24.75
CA GLN A 525 -25.31 -6.11 -23.33
C GLN A 525 -23.94 -6.70 -22.97
N ILE A 526 -23.33 -6.17 -21.91
CA ILE A 526 -22.16 -6.74 -21.23
C ILE A 526 -22.67 -7.57 -20.05
N ALA A 527 -22.65 -8.90 -20.17
CA ALA A 527 -23.15 -9.78 -19.13
C ALA A 527 -22.11 -9.98 -18.01
N LEU A 528 -22.36 -9.39 -16.84
CA LEU A 528 -21.52 -9.57 -15.65
C LEU A 528 -21.91 -10.83 -14.88
N SER A 529 -20.92 -11.54 -14.34
CA SER A 529 -21.09 -12.73 -13.53
C SER A 529 -20.02 -12.85 -12.44
N SER A 530 -20.43 -13.33 -11.26
CA SER A 530 -19.55 -13.64 -10.15
C SER A 530 -20.20 -14.77 -9.34
N PRO A 531 -19.54 -15.93 -9.18
CA PRO A 531 -20.09 -17.05 -8.42
C PRO A 531 -20.46 -16.72 -6.97
N GLN A 532 -19.83 -15.69 -6.39
CA GLN A 532 -19.91 -15.36 -4.98
C GLN A 532 -20.88 -14.21 -4.65
N LEU A 533 -21.39 -13.48 -5.65
CA LEU A 533 -22.32 -12.37 -5.43
C LEU A 533 -23.57 -12.83 -4.67
N ALA A 534 -24.17 -13.94 -5.09
CA ALA A 534 -25.39 -14.49 -4.48
C ALA A 534 -25.19 -15.04 -3.05
N SER A 535 -23.95 -15.23 -2.60
CA SER A 535 -23.63 -15.66 -1.22
C SER A 535 -23.41 -14.51 -0.25
N LEU A 536 -23.35 -13.26 -0.73
CA LEU A 536 -23.05 -12.08 0.07
C LEU A 536 -24.32 -11.26 0.39
N PRO A 537 -24.64 -11.01 1.68
CA PRO A 537 -25.75 -10.13 2.06
C PRO A 537 -25.59 -8.71 1.51
N GLY A 538 -26.69 -8.14 1.00
CA GLY A 538 -26.72 -6.79 0.41
C GLY A 538 -25.95 -6.65 -0.90
N ALA A 539 -25.40 -7.74 -1.46
CA ALA A 539 -24.43 -7.62 -2.53
C ALA A 539 -25.00 -7.29 -3.90
N HIS A 540 -24.36 -6.33 -4.56
CA HIS A 540 -24.69 -5.85 -5.90
C HIS A 540 -23.42 -5.41 -6.64
N TYR A 541 -23.52 -5.26 -7.95
CA TYR A 541 -22.46 -4.63 -8.73
C TYR A 541 -22.56 -3.12 -8.62
N GLU A 542 -21.41 -2.47 -8.54
CA GLU A 542 -21.27 -1.06 -8.88
C GLU A 542 -20.34 -0.93 -10.10
N VAL A 543 -20.64 0.02 -10.97
CA VAL A 543 -19.93 0.25 -12.23
C VAL A 543 -19.52 1.72 -12.31
N ALA A 544 -18.31 1.97 -12.79
CA ALA A 544 -17.83 3.28 -13.22
C ALA A 544 -17.54 3.23 -14.74
N THR A 545 -18.09 4.18 -15.48
CA THR A 545 -17.95 4.28 -16.95
C THR A 545 -16.76 5.15 -17.31
N LEU A 546 -15.83 4.61 -18.10
CA LEU A 546 -14.56 5.27 -18.43
C LEU A 546 -14.50 5.60 -19.93
N THR A 547 -14.49 6.88 -20.26
CA THR A 547 -14.56 7.43 -21.63
C THR A 547 -13.25 8.10 -22.08
N THR A 548 -12.29 8.32 -21.17
CA THR A 548 -10.96 8.86 -21.48
C THR A 548 -9.86 7.96 -20.95
N TYR A 549 -8.68 8.00 -21.58
CA TYR A 549 -7.49 7.35 -21.04
C TYR A 549 -7.11 7.90 -19.66
N GLU A 550 -7.34 9.19 -19.40
CA GLU A 550 -7.15 9.78 -18.07
C GLU A 550 -8.08 9.16 -17.04
N GLN A 551 -9.36 8.89 -17.37
CA GLN A 551 -10.28 8.18 -16.47
C GLN A 551 -9.86 6.73 -16.23
N ILE A 552 -9.24 6.06 -17.21
CA ILE A 552 -8.68 4.71 -17.07
C ILE A 552 -7.39 4.71 -16.26
N LEU A 553 -6.54 5.74 -16.38
CA LEU A 553 -5.36 5.86 -15.54
C LEU A 553 -5.74 6.27 -14.11
N ASN A 554 -6.81 7.05 -13.95
CA ASN A 554 -7.10 7.83 -12.74
C ASN A 554 -8.45 7.52 -12.07
N LEU A 555 -9.11 6.36 -12.29
CA LEU A 555 -10.45 5.97 -11.77
C LEU A 555 -11.46 7.10 -11.50
N SER A 556 -11.46 8.15 -12.33
CA SER A 556 -12.01 9.43 -11.86
C SER A 556 -13.53 9.50 -12.05
N ALA A 557 -14.11 8.47 -12.67
CA ALA A 557 -15.54 8.23 -12.73
C ALA A 557 -16.09 7.64 -11.42
N PRO A 558 -17.26 8.09 -10.95
CA PRO A 558 -17.89 7.52 -9.76
C PRO A 558 -18.40 6.10 -10.02
N PHE A 559 -18.26 5.23 -9.03
CA PHE A 559 -18.97 3.95 -8.99
C PHE A 559 -20.44 4.18 -8.62
N LEU A 560 -21.35 3.63 -9.44
CA LEU A 560 -22.79 3.69 -9.22
C LEU A 560 -23.39 2.29 -9.21
N PRO A 561 -24.41 2.01 -8.37
CA PRO A 561 -25.12 0.73 -8.38
C PRO A 561 -25.70 0.39 -9.76
N LEU A 562 -25.50 -0.86 -10.19
CA LEU A 562 -26.03 -1.36 -11.46
C LEU A 562 -27.47 -1.85 -11.29
N GLU A 563 -28.44 -0.97 -11.56
CA GLU A 563 -29.88 -1.28 -11.46
C GLU A 563 -30.43 -2.04 -12.68
N ASP A 564 -29.91 -1.72 -13.87
CA ASP A 564 -30.31 -2.28 -15.17
C ASP A 564 -29.17 -3.11 -15.81
N PRO A 565 -29.43 -3.93 -16.85
CA PRO A 565 -28.36 -4.62 -17.58
C PRO A 565 -27.31 -3.64 -18.12
N LEU A 566 -26.03 -3.88 -17.86
CA LEU A 566 -24.94 -3.07 -18.40
C LEU A 566 -24.95 -3.16 -19.94
N LEU A 567 -25.13 -2.01 -20.61
CA LEU A 567 -25.08 -1.88 -22.06
C LEU A 567 -23.82 -1.10 -22.46
N PHE A 568 -23.15 -1.50 -23.52
CA PHE A 568 -22.01 -0.77 -24.08
C PHE A 568 -22.49 0.54 -24.73
N GLU A 569 -22.02 1.68 -24.24
CA GLU A 569 -22.38 3.02 -24.73
C GLU A 569 -21.36 3.55 -25.74
N PRO A 570 -21.77 4.38 -26.73
CA PRO A 570 -20.84 5.03 -27.65
C PRO A 570 -19.79 5.88 -26.91
N GLY A 571 -18.54 5.83 -27.37
CA GLY A 571 -17.42 6.57 -26.79
C GLY A 571 -16.89 6.02 -25.46
N VAL A 572 -17.40 4.90 -24.95
CA VAL A 572 -16.83 4.22 -23.78
C VAL A 572 -15.60 3.42 -24.18
N LEU A 573 -14.52 3.58 -23.41
CA LEU A 573 -13.26 2.85 -23.57
C LEU A 573 -13.21 1.65 -22.61
N ALA A 574 -13.75 1.78 -21.40
CA ALA A 574 -13.80 0.70 -20.42
C ALA A 574 -14.92 0.86 -19.38
N TYR A 575 -15.25 -0.24 -18.71
CA TYR A 575 -16.04 -0.24 -17.47
C TYR A 575 -15.19 -0.79 -16.33
N ALA A 576 -15.03 -0.03 -15.24
CA ALA A 576 -14.54 -0.56 -13.97
C ALA A 576 -15.72 -1.07 -13.15
N VAL A 577 -15.65 -2.32 -12.68
CA VAL A 577 -16.76 -3.00 -11.99
C VAL A 577 -16.27 -3.54 -10.64
N ARG A 578 -17.02 -3.30 -9.57
CA ARG A 578 -16.76 -3.87 -8.24
C ARG A 578 -18.01 -4.49 -7.64
N ILE A 579 -17.84 -5.31 -6.59
CA ILE A 579 -18.94 -5.79 -5.76
C ILE A 579 -19.01 -4.90 -4.52
N ALA A 580 -20.17 -4.31 -4.27
CA ALA A 580 -20.51 -3.65 -3.01
C ALA A 580 -21.38 -4.59 -2.16
N SER A 581 -21.30 -4.49 -0.84
CA SER A 581 -22.08 -5.30 0.11
C SER A 581 -22.20 -4.62 1.49
N ASP A 582 -23.02 -5.15 2.38
CA ASP A 582 -23.14 -4.68 3.77
C ASP A 582 -21.81 -4.79 4.56
N ARG A 583 -20.84 -5.55 4.04
CA ARG A 583 -19.49 -5.75 4.61
C ARG A 583 -18.42 -4.84 4.01
N GLY A 584 -18.75 -4.01 3.02
CA GLY A 584 -17.81 -3.17 2.26
C GLY A 584 -17.70 -3.57 0.78
N THR A 585 -16.83 -2.88 0.05
CA THR A 585 -16.58 -3.09 -1.39
C THR A 585 -15.31 -3.90 -1.69
N THR A 586 -15.31 -4.61 -2.81
CA THR A 586 -14.11 -5.25 -3.37
C THR A 586 -13.25 -4.23 -4.12
N PRO A 587 -11.97 -4.55 -4.39
CA PRO A 587 -11.27 -3.98 -5.54
C PRO A 587 -12.11 -4.11 -6.82
N HIS A 588 -11.95 -3.16 -7.74
CA HIS A 588 -12.61 -3.20 -9.04
C HIS A 588 -11.92 -4.19 -10.00
N THR A 589 -12.55 -4.45 -11.13
CA THR A 589 -11.99 -5.11 -12.30
C THR A 589 -12.34 -4.27 -13.53
N VAL A 590 -11.34 -3.93 -14.35
CA VAL A 590 -11.53 -3.10 -15.55
C VAL A 590 -11.73 -4.01 -16.78
N PHE A 591 -12.78 -3.75 -17.54
CA PHE A 591 -13.07 -4.43 -18.81
C PHE A 591 -13.02 -3.42 -19.96
N GLY A 592 -12.08 -3.60 -20.90
CA GLY A 592 -11.79 -2.65 -21.99
C GLY A 592 -12.44 -3.03 -23.32
N PHE A 593 -13.02 -2.04 -24.00
CA PHE A 593 -13.82 -2.21 -25.21
C PHE A 593 -13.45 -1.20 -26.30
N TYR A 594 -13.80 -1.50 -27.53
CA TYR A 594 -13.76 -0.53 -28.63
C TYR A 594 -14.94 -0.75 -29.58
N GLU A 595 -15.42 0.33 -30.20
CA GLU A 595 -16.54 0.25 -31.14
C GLU A 595 -16.17 -0.57 -32.38
N THR A 596 -17.07 -1.46 -32.79
CA THR A 596 -17.01 -2.01 -34.16
C THR A 596 -17.34 -0.91 -35.15
N ALA A 597 -16.43 -0.62 -36.08
CA ALA A 597 -16.79 0.13 -37.28
C ALA A 597 -17.95 -0.57 -38.02
N GLU A 598 -18.97 0.19 -38.43
CA GLU A 598 -19.95 -0.30 -39.39
C GLU A 598 -19.22 -0.67 -40.69
N PRO A 599 -19.53 -1.82 -41.31
CA PRO A 599 -19.00 -2.11 -42.64
C PRO A 599 -19.58 -1.11 -43.64
N ASP A 600 -18.73 -0.48 -44.46
CA ASP A 600 -19.20 0.40 -45.54
C ASP A 600 -20.17 -0.37 -46.46
N GLU A 601 -21.45 0.00 -46.43
CA GLU A 601 -22.44 -0.45 -47.41
C GLU A 601 -22.18 0.24 -48.76
N GLY A 602 -21.12 -0.17 -49.45
CA GLY A 602 -20.53 0.67 -50.49
C GLY A 602 -19.60 0.00 -51.52
N GLU A 603 -19.95 -1.17 -52.06
CA GLU A 603 -19.89 -1.37 -53.52
C GLU A 603 -20.54 -2.70 -53.94
N GLY A 604 -21.66 -2.61 -54.65
CA GLY A 604 -22.11 -3.65 -55.55
C GLY A 604 -22.16 -3.09 -56.97
N ASP A 605 -21.55 -3.75 -57.95
CA ASP A 605 -22.29 -4.50 -58.98
C ASP A 605 -21.37 -5.22 -60.02
N GLN A 606 -21.81 -6.41 -60.44
CA GLN A 606 -21.56 -7.14 -61.70
C GLN A 606 -20.14 -7.36 -62.32
N GLY A 607 -19.83 -8.65 -62.55
CA GLY A 607 -18.82 -9.13 -63.51
C GLY A 607 -18.81 -10.67 -63.68
N ASN A 608 -19.38 -11.17 -64.78
CA ASN A 608 -19.70 -12.59 -65.03
C ASN A 608 -18.53 -13.64 -65.01
N ASP A 609 -18.92 -14.86 -64.62
CA ASP A 609 -18.35 -16.24 -64.79
C ASP A 609 -17.66 -16.58 -66.15
N PRO A 610 -17.01 -17.78 -66.34
CA PRO A 610 -16.54 -18.81 -65.39
C PRO A 610 -15.18 -19.52 -65.70
N SER A 611 -14.74 -20.38 -64.77
CA SER A 611 -14.06 -21.70 -64.97
C SER A 611 -12.57 -21.84 -65.40
N GLY A 612 -11.81 -22.58 -64.58
CA GLY A 612 -10.89 -23.64 -65.05
C GLY A 612 -9.37 -23.46 -64.88
N GLY A 613 -8.73 -24.34 -64.10
CA GLY A 613 -7.34 -24.79 -64.33
C GLY A 613 -6.23 -24.31 -63.38
N THR A 614 -5.71 -25.23 -62.56
CA THR A 614 -4.31 -25.28 -62.09
C THR A 614 -3.46 -26.07 -63.11
N PRO A 615 -2.11 -26.11 -63.03
CA PRO A 615 -1.06 -25.20 -62.51
C PRO A 615 -0.06 -24.88 -63.68
N PRO A 616 1.27 -24.59 -63.53
CA PRO A 616 2.10 -24.28 -62.35
C PRO A 616 2.93 -22.98 -62.45
N SER A 617 3.57 -22.64 -61.33
CA SER A 617 4.65 -21.67 -61.22
C SER A 617 6.01 -22.31 -61.52
N ASP A 618 6.86 -21.66 -62.32
CA ASP A 618 8.31 -21.83 -62.30
C ASP A 618 9.02 -20.53 -62.73
N ASP A 619 10.23 -20.35 -62.19
CA ASP A 619 11.32 -19.43 -62.57
C ASP A 619 11.11 -17.90 -62.64
N ALA A 620 11.62 -17.24 -61.58
CA ALA A 620 12.82 -16.38 -61.58
C ALA A 620 13.00 -15.23 -62.59
N GLY A 621 13.51 -14.09 -62.09
CA GLY A 621 14.40 -13.21 -62.87
C GLY A 621 14.24 -11.70 -62.67
N ASP A 622 15.15 -11.14 -61.86
CA ASP A 622 15.80 -9.83 -62.01
C ASP A 622 15.01 -8.49 -62.11
N ALA A 623 15.78 -7.42 -61.90
CA ALA A 623 15.34 -6.04 -61.68
C ALA A 623 15.76 -5.11 -62.86
N PRO A 624 16.12 -3.82 -62.67
CA PRO A 624 15.21 -2.68 -62.54
C PRO A 624 15.43 -1.56 -63.59
N SER A 625 14.48 -0.64 -63.73
CA SER A 625 14.63 0.75 -64.27
C SER A 625 13.25 1.45 -64.25
N GLY A 626 13.09 2.78 -64.25
CA GLY A 626 14.04 3.89 -64.18
C GLY A 626 13.47 5.16 -64.86
N GLY A 627 13.54 6.34 -64.23
CA GLY A 627 13.04 7.64 -64.75
C GLY A 627 11.51 7.82 -64.70
N ASP A 628 10.93 9.03 -64.70
CA ASP A 628 11.50 10.40 -64.62
C ASP A 628 10.46 11.39 -64.04
N GLN A 629 10.93 12.55 -63.58
CA GLN A 629 10.16 13.74 -63.15
C GLN A 629 10.04 14.77 -64.32
N PRO A 630 9.43 15.98 -64.22
CA PRO A 630 8.51 16.58 -63.21
C PRO A 630 7.33 17.41 -63.84
N SER A 631 6.76 18.33 -63.05
CA SER A 631 5.85 19.46 -63.36
C SER A 631 4.33 19.18 -63.39
N GLY A 632 3.45 20.06 -62.87
CA GLY A 632 3.67 21.29 -62.09
C GLY A 632 2.36 22.08 -61.84
N GLY A 633 2.41 23.13 -61.01
CA GLY A 633 1.40 24.22 -60.99
C GLY A 633 0.22 24.11 -60.00
N SER A 634 0.27 24.91 -58.93
CA SER A 634 -0.92 25.53 -58.28
C SER A 634 -1.46 26.67 -59.19
N PRO A 635 -2.67 27.28 -59.02
CA PRO A 635 -3.08 27.90 -57.73
C PRO A 635 -4.61 28.05 -57.41
N SER A 636 -4.87 28.43 -56.14
CA SER A 636 -5.86 29.43 -55.66
C SER A 636 -7.37 29.34 -55.98
N SER A 637 -8.19 29.41 -54.93
CA SER A 637 -9.24 30.44 -54.65
C SER A 637 -10.55 29.86 -54.05
N ASP A 638 -11.40 30.62 -53.36
CA ASP A 638 -11.19 31.59 -52.26
C ASP A 638 -12.57 31.88 -51.59
N GLY A 639 -12.62 32.06 -50.25
CA GLY A 639 -13.79 32.60 -49.52
C GLY A 639 -15.11 31.78 -49.45
N ALA A 640 -16.09 32.11 -48.61
CA ALA A 640 -16.10 33.04 -47.46
C ALA A 640 -17.33 32.85 -46.51
N GLN A 641 -17.08 32.94 -45.20
CA GLN A 641 -17.86 33.61 -44.14
C GLN A 641 -19.20 33.05 -43.53
N HIS A 642 -19.14 32.94 -42.19
CA HIS A 642 -20.16 33.01 -41.11
C HIS A 642 -21.10 34.24 -41.17
N PRO A 643 -22.06 34.51 -40.22
CA PRO A 643 -22.37 33.93 -38.87
C PRO A 643 -23.88 33.53 -38.69
N GLY A 644 -24.46 33.16 -37.54
CA GLY A 644 -24.05 32.97 -36.12
C GLY A 644 -25.31 32.86 -35.21
N SER A 645 -25.14 33.00 -33.89
CA SER A 645 -26.18 33.14 -32.81
C SER A 645 -26.65 31.88 -32.05
N ALA A 646 -26.48 31.92 -30.73
CA ALA A 646 -27.26 31.23 -29.67
C ALA A 646 -28.29 32.27 -29.09
N PRO A 647 -29.06 32.07 -27.98
CA PRO A 647 -29.06 30.97 -26.99
C PRO A 647 -30.46 30.52 -26.44
N ASP A 648 -30.45 29.69 -25.37
CA ASP A 648 -31.44 29.46 -24.28
C ASP A 648 -32.91 29.05 -24.57
N ASP A 649 -33.42 28.00 -23.89
CA ASP A 649 -34.21 28.11 -22.62
C ASP A 649 -34.64 26.71 -22.06
N ASN A 650 -35.17 26.70 -20.83
CA ASN A 650 -35.55 25.57 -19.97
C ASN A 650 -36.91 24.92 -20.32
N GLY A 651 -37.18 23.73 -19.77
CA GLY A 651 -38.55 23.19 -19.69
C GLY A 651 -38.66 21.80 -19.02
N THR A 652 -39.35 21.72 -17.88
CA THR A 652 -39.52 20.51 -17.06
C THR A 652 -40.82 19.73 -17.33
N ASP A 653 -40.91 18.56 -16.70
CA ASP A 653 -42.11 17.89 -16.14
C ASP A 653 -42.89 16.79 -16.93
N ASP A 654 -42.94 15.63 -16.26
CA ASP A 654 -44.09 14.73 -16.04
C ASP A 654 -44.96 14.21 -17.21
N ALA A 655 -45.03 12.87 -17.36
CA ALA A 655 -46.08 12.07 -16.68
C ALA A 655 -46.30 10.62 -17.22
N ARG A 656 -46.21 9.65 -16.30
CA ARG A 656 -47.14 8.50 -16.08
C ARG A 656 -47.40 7.43 -17.17
N ILE A 657 -46.93 6.22 -16.84
CA ILE A 657 -47.69 4.96 -16.65
C ILE A 657 -48.72 4.53 -17.74
N ARG A 658 -48.45 3.35 -18.35
CA ARG A 658 -49.44 2.27 -18.62
C ARG A 658 -48.75 0.92 -18.77
N GLN A 659 -48.92 0.02 -17.79
CA GLN A 659 -49.74 -1.21 -17.88
C GLN A 659 -49.13 -2.41 -18.65
N MET A 660 -48.84 -3.49 -17.91
CA MET A 660 -48.61 -4.86 -18.42
C MET A 660 -49.89 -5.44 -19.06
N PRO A 661 -49.82 -6.56 -19.81
CA PRO A 661 -50.01 -7.85 -19.12
C PRO A 661 -49.22 -9.06 -19.68
N ALA A 662 -48.54 -9.74 -18.75
CA ALA A 662 -48.60 -11.17 -18.43
C ALA A 662 -48.64 -12.31 -19.51
N LYS A 663 -47.93 -13.38 -19.10
CA LYS A 663 -47.96 -14.81 -19.53
C LYS A 663 -46.98 -15.19 -20.64
N ALA A 664 -46.31 -16.34 -20.61
CA ALA A 664 -45.95 -17.37 -19.62
C ALA A 664 -45.61 -18.61 -20.46
N LEU A 665 -44.47 -19.26 -20.23
CA LEU A 665 -44.27 -20.67 -20.56
C LEU A 665 -43.05 -21.20 -19.79
N ALA A 666 -43.24 -22.31 -19.11
CA ALA A 666 -42.19 -23.05 -18.41
C ALA A 666 -42.23 -24.52 -18.88
N ALA A 667 -41.06 -25.09 -19.18
CA ALA A 667 -40.78 -26.52 -19.32
C ALA A 667 -39.24 -26.66 -19.49
N THR A 668 -38.48 -27.00 -18.44
CA THR A 668 -38.06 -28.38 -18.06
C THR A 668 -37.16 -29.08 -19.07
N GLY A 669 -35.95 -29.49 -18.63
CA GLY A 669 -35.08 -30.40 -19.38
C GLY A 669 -33.69 -30.52 -18.76
N ASP A 670 -33.47 -31.54 -17.92
CA ASP A 670 -32.15 -31.93 -17.41
C ASP A 670 -31.26 -32.51 -18.53
N GLY A 671 -29.93 -32.42 -18.40
CA GLY A 671 -29.01 -33.12 -19.33
C GLY A 671 -27.55 -32.70 -19.30
N GLU A 672 -26.78 -33.32 -18.41
CA GLU A 672 -25.35 -33.70 -18.51
C GLU A 672 -24.37 -32.91 -19.40
N ALA A 673 -23.25 -32.49 -18.79
CA ALA A 673 -22.05 -32.06 -19.51
C ALA A 673 -21.34 -33.23 -20.21
N PRO A 674 -20.49 -32.94 -21.22
CA PRO A 674 -19.16 -33.55 -21.18
C PRO A 674 -18.01 -32.54 -21.35
N ILE A 675 -17.15 -32.52 -20.33
CA ILE A 675 -15.83 -31.88 -20.35
C ILE A 675 -14.91 -32.70 -21.27
N ALA A 676 -14.65 -32.25 -22.49
CA ALA A 676 -13.63 -32.85 -23.37
C ALA A 676 -13.14 -31.99 -24.56
N ALA A 677 -13.88 -30.95 -24.99
CA ALA A 677 -13.65 -30.32 -26.31
C ALA A 677 -12.86 -28.99 -26.30
N LEU A 678 -12.52 -28.42 -25.15
CA LEU A 678 -11.94 -27.06 -25.07
C LEU A 678 -10.40 -27.00 -25.16
N ALA A 679 -9.72 -28.11 -25.44
CA ALA A 679 -8.25 -28.22 -25.37
C ALA A 679 -7.50 -28.04 -26.70
N LEU A 680 -8.18 -27.79 -27.83
CA LEU A 680 -7.54 -27.72 -29.16
C LEU A 680 -7.68 -26.37 -29.90
N ALA A 681 -8.43 -25.40 -29.38
CA ALA A 681 -8.57 -24.08 -30.01
C ALA A 681 -7.44 -23.09 -29.64
N ALA A 682 -6.81 -23.27 -28.47
CA ALA A 682 -5.79 -22.34 -27.95
C ALA A 682 -4.42 -22.40 -28.67
N ALA A 683 -4.19 -23.38 -29.54
CA ALA A 683 -2.90 -23.57 -30.21
C ALA A 683 -2.74 -22.78 -31.53
N ALA A 684 -3.83 -22.22 -32.09
CA ALA A 684 -3.79 -21.58 -33.41
C ALA A 684 -3.35 -20.11 -33.38
N SER A 685 -3.72 -19.34 -32.33
CA SER A 685 -3.45 -17.90 -32.27
C SER A 685 -1.99 -17.53 -31.98
N LEU A 686 -1.21 -18.45 -31.40
CA LEU A 686 0.21 -18.24 -31.07
C LEU A 686 1.16 -18.25 -32.29
N CYS A 687 0.75 -18.77 -33.44
CA CYS A 687 1.60 -18.83 -34.64
C CYS A 687 1.63 -17.53 -35.47
N CYS A 688 0.61 -16.66 -35.36
CA CYS A 688 0.51 -15.47 -36.21
C CYS A 688 1.33 -14.27 -35.69
N MET A 689 1.53 -14.12 -34.38
CA MET A 689 2.33 -13.01 -33.82
C MET A 689 3.85 -13.25 -33.82
N ALA A 690 4.30 -14.49 -33.95
CA ALA A 690 5.73 -14.82 -33.98
C ALA A 690 6.43 -14.43 -35.31
N LEU A 691 5.69 -14.41 -36.43
CA LEU A 691 6.28 -14.16 -37.75
C LEU A 691 6.47 -12.67 -38.08
N ALA A 692 5.77 -11.76 -37.39
CA ALA A 692 5.94 -10.31 -37.60
C ALA A 692 7.21 -9.72 -36.97
N ARG A 693 7.78 -10.35 -35.92
CA ARG A 693 8.98 -9.83 -35.21
C ARG A 693 10.33 -10.32 -35.75
N CYS A 694 10.35 -11.36 -36.59
CA CYS A 694 11.60 -11.87 -37.17
C CYS A 694 12.15 -11.07 -38.38
N ALA A 695 11.39 -10.10 -38.91
CA ALA A 695 11.74 -9.38 -40.13
C ALA A 695 12.58 -8.08 -39.92
N LYS A 696 12.88 -7.66 -38.69
CA LYS A 696 13.48 -6.32 -38.41
C LYS A 696 14.84 -6.30 -37.70
N LYS A 697 15.59 -7.42 -37.66
CA LYS A 697 16.98 -7.48 -37.18
C LYS A 697 17.88 -8.35 -38.08
N ARG A 698 18.40 -7.81 -39.20
CA ARG A 698 19.51 -8.43 -39.97
C ARG A 698 20.27 -7.51 -40.96
N SER A 699 21.02 -6.55 -40.43
CA SER A 699 22.31 -6.02 -40.93
C SER A 699 22.79 -5.02 -39.85
N VAL A 700 24.06 -4.77 -39.54
CA VAL A 700 25.40 -4.99 -40.13
C VAL A 700 26.28 -5.48 -38.95
N GLY A 701 27.23 -6.42 -39.02
CA GLY A 701 28.32 -6.59 -39.98
C GLY A 701 29.63 -6.10 -39.34
N SER A 702 30.43 -7.01 -38.78
CA SER A 702 31.75 -6.71 -38.20
C SER A 702 32.81 -7.60 -38.85
N PRO A 703 34.01 -7.05 -39.12
CA PRO A 703 35.22 -7.87 -39.01
C PRO A 703 36.39 -7.16 -38.31
N ALA A 704 36.82 -7.77 -37.21
CA ALA A 704 38.21 -7.95 -36.76
C ALA A 704 39.28 -6.89 -37.13
N ARG A 705 39.75 -6.17 -36.11
CA ARG A 705 41.07 -6.46 -35.52
C ARG A 705 41.19 -6.01 -34.07
#